data_AF-A0AAW4XJI0-F1
#
_entry.id   AF-A0AAW4XJI0-F1
#
_cell.length_a   1.000
_cell.length_b   1.000
_cell.length_c   1.000
_cell.angle_alpha   90.00
_cell.angle_beta   90.00
_cell.angle_gamma   90.00
#
_symmetry.space_group_name_H-M   'P 1'
#
loop_
_entity.id
_entity.type
_entity.pdbx_description
1 polymer ?
#
loop_
_entity_poly.entity_id
_entity_poly.type
_entity_poly.pdbx_seq_one_letter_code
_entity_poly.pdbx_strand_id
1 'polypeptide(L)'
;MNALTITLGTIGVLLSLVCWFAFISGALKMVNTIRVGQPAPDRWRPFFPRFKQMVVEFLAHTKMVKFRTVGWAHWLVMVGFMLGAIVWFEAYGQTFDPNFHWPLIGDTVVYHFIDEILGLGTVIGILTLIYIRQRNHPRQPGRMSRFSGSNFKAAYFVEAVVLLEGLGMILVKAGKIATYHHHNAYTDFFTMQVARILPESPELVSVFAFIKLMSGMVWLYIVGRNITWGVAWHRFSAFFNIYFKREDDGGPALGAARQMMSGGKPVDMEDADPDKDTFGAGRIEDFTWKGWLDFTTCTECGRCQSQCPAWNTGKPLSPKLLITSLRDHGYAKAPYLLAGGRTDLGGDEVGLVDAEGNPDEAKLAKIPTSAREESGRKLVGETEGLLEAGELAPVIDTETLWSCTNCGACVEQCPVDIEHVDHIIDMRRYQVLIESDFPSELAGLFKNLENKGNPWGQNAKDRLNWINEMEFDIPVFGQDADSFDGYEYLFWVGCAGAYEDRAKKTTKAVAELLATAGVKFMVLGAEETCTGDSARRAGNEFLFQQLAQQNIEVLNGVFEGVEQSKRKIVVTCAHCFNALNNEYPQVGGSYEVVHHTQLLNRLVRAKKLVQVKAVGQDVTYHDPCFLGRHNKVYNAPRELMAASGAKLVEMPRHGERSMCCGAGGARMWMEEKIGKRINIDRVDEALTTNPAKIATGCPFCRVMLTDGVTARQEEGKGEGVEVIDVAQLMLESISRVEAAKLSDNLKVVQQPKTPVEVEETAEEVEKERVEEVEVAAAAPAAPKTTGAPKAGGLQMKGGLKAPGGPKAPGGAKAPASEAAEAPAAPKAKPGGLQMKGGLKGPGAKKAAAPAAPAASEASAAPAAEAPAAPKAKPGGLQMKGGLKAPGAKAPGAAKPAAPAAPAESSSEAPAAEAPAVPKAKPGGLQLKSGLKGPGAKKAAPAANSAPAAPAEEAPAAEAPATEAPAEQPKESALPKAKPGGLQLKSGLKGPGAKKAAPAAPAAAPAKAEPTPEPEPVAEAPAEPETPATPAKPEVEAPKAKPGALGFKPGAKAPGRK
;
A
#
# COMPACT_ATOMS: atom_id res chain seq x y z
N MET A 1 -9.87 -32.10 44.01
CA MET A 1 -8.45 -31.69 44.01
C MET A 1 -7.60 -32.76 44.68
N ASN A 2 -6.40 -33.05 44.17
CA ASN A 2 -5.42 -33.95 44.79
C ASN A 2 -4.01 -33.35 44.71
N ALA A 3 -2.97 -34.04 45.21
CA ALA A 3 -1.59 -33.52 45.20
C ALA A 3 -1.07 -33.20 43.78
N LEU A 4 -1.45 -33.98 42.76
CA LEU A 4 -1.08 -33.73 41.37
C LEU A 4 -1.81 -32.50 40.82
N THR A 5 -3.13 -32.38 41.00
CA THR A 5 -3.89 -31.23 40.46
C THR A 5 -3.47 -29.91 41.13
N ILE A 6 -3.22 -29.92 42.45
CA ILE A 6 -2.65 -28.77 43.17
C ILE A 6 -1.27 -28.41 42.58
N THR A 7 -0.39 -29.39 42.35
CA THR A 7 0.93 -29.16 41.76
C THR A 7 0.85 -28.59 40.34
N LEU A 8 0.03 -29.15 39.47
CA LEU A 8 -0.16 -28.69 38.09
C LEU A 8 -0.71 -27.26 38.05
N GLY A 9 -1.75 -26.97 38.82
CA GLY A 9 -2.32 -25.62 38.90
C GLY A 9 -1.35 -24.58 39.46
N THR A 10 -0.63 -24.91 40.54
CA THR A 10 0.39 -24.01 41.12
C THR A 10 1.52 -23.73 40.13
N ILE A 11 2.04 -24.74 39.43
CA ILE A 11 3.06 -24.55 38.37
C ILE A 11 2.50 -23.70 37.23
N GLY A 12 1.29 -23.98 36.78
CA GLY A 12 0.62 -23.23 35.71
C GLY A 12 0.48 -21.75 36.03
N VAL A 13 -0.02 -21.41 37.23
CA VAL A 13 -0.16 -20.03 37.71
C VAL A 13 1.19 -19.33 37.84
N LEU A 14 2.19 -19.96 38.47
CA LEU A 14 3.51 -19.33 38.69
C LEU A 14 4.27 -19.06 37.37
N LEU A 15 4.26 -20.02 36.44
CA LEU A 15 4.85 -19.82 35.11
C LEU A 15 4.07 -18.76 34.31
N SER A 16 2.75 -18.65 34.53
CA SER A 16 1.93 -17.67 33.83
C SER A 16 2.33 -16.23 34.10
N LEU A 17 2.74 -15.90 35.32
CA LEU A 17 3.19 -14.55 35.67
C LEU A 17 4.42 -14.13 34.83
N VAL A 18 5.35 -15.05 34.61
CA VAL A 18 6.56 -14.82 33.81
C VAL A 18 6.22 -14.67 32.32
N CYS A 19 5.33 -15.52 31.80
CA CYS A 19 4.88 -15.47 30.41
C CYS A 19 4.09 -14.19 30.08
N TRP A 20 3.18 -13.78 30.97
CA TRP A 20 2.46 -12.50 30.84
C TRP A 20 3.39 -11.29 30.95
N PHE A 21 4.33 -11.29 31.89
CA PHE A 21 5.33 -10.22 32.00
C PHE A 21 6.18 -10.08 30.71
N ALA A 22 6.63 -11.19 30.13
CA ALA A 22 7.36 -11.21 28.88
C ALA A 22 6.50 -10.71 27.68
N PHE A 23 5.24 -11.12 27.61
CA PHE A 23 4.30 -10.67 26.57
C PHE A 23 3.99 -9.17 26.65
N ILE A 24 3.63 -8.68 27.84
CA ILE A 24 3.32 -7.27 28.08
C ILE A 24 4.55 -6.39 27.84
N SER A 25 5.74 -6.82 28.29
CA SER A 25 7.00 -6.11 28.01
C SER A 25 7.30 -6.04 26.51
N GLY A 26 7.02 -7.11 25.77
CA GLY A 26 7.12 -7.15 24.30
C GLY A 26 6.15 -6.17 23.64
N ALA A 27 4.87 -6.17 24.04
CA ALA A 27 3.85 -5.26 23.53
C ALA A 27 4.18 -3.79 23.83
N LEU A 28 4.67 -3.47 25.03
CA LEU A 28 5.10 -2.12 25.40
C LEU A 28 6.32 -1.66 24.59
N LYS A 29 7.31 -2.54 24.37
CA LYS A 29 8.44 -2.22 23.47
C LYS A 29 7.96 -1.97 22.04
N MET A 30 7.07 -2.82 21.51
CA MET A 30 6.46 -2.66 20.19
C MET A 30 5.76 -1.31 20.04
N VAL A 31 4.90 -0.94 21.01
CA VAL A 31 4.17 0.34 21.00
C VAL A 31 5.12 1.54 21.08
N ASN A 32 6.18 1.45 21.89
CA ASN A 32 7.17 2.52 22.00
C ASN A 32 7.99 2.67 20.72
N THR A 33 8.40 1.58 20.07
CA THR A 33 9.07 1.62 18.75
C THR A 33 8.16 2.21 17.67
N ILE A 34 6.88 1.83 17.62
CA ILE A 34 5.93 2.38 16.63
C ILE A 34 5.74 3.89 16.77
N ARG A 35 5.84 4.43 17.99
CA ARG A 35 5.71 5.87 18.31
C ARG A 35 6.93 6.72 17.91
N VAL A 36 8.00 6.13 17.40
CA VAL A 36 9.19 6.89 16.94
C VAL A 36 8.91 7.67 15.65
N GLY A 37 8.09 7.11 14.76
CA GLY A 37 7.78 7.71 13.47
C GLY A 37 6.93 8.99 13.53
N GLN A 38 7.03 9.81 12.49
CA GLN A 38 6.38 11.12 12.36
C GLN A 38 4.86 11.14 12.71
N PRO A 39 4.29 12.27 13.16
CA PRO A 39 2.87 12.39 13.45
C PRO A 39 1.96 12.08 12.24
N ALA A 40 0.81 11.48 12.52
CA ALA A 40 -0.30 11.31 11.56
C ALA A 40 -1.62 11.64 12.29
N PRO A 41 -2.00 12.93 12.38
CA PRO A 41 -3.13 13.38 13.20
C PRO A 41 -4.48 13.01 12.58
N ASP A 42 -4.53 12.90 11.26
CA ASP A 42 -5.68 12.57 10.42
C ASP A 42 -6.27 11.18 10.72
N ARG A 43 -5.43 10.21 11.10
CA ARG A 43 -5.84 8.81 11.33
C ARG A 43 -6.79 8.62 12.53
N TRP A 44 -6.91 9.60 13.42
CA TRP A 44 -7.70 9.48 14.66
C TRP A 44 -9.19 9.80 14.51
N ARG A 45 -9.60 10.43 13.40
CA ARG A 45 -10.99 10.86 13.17
C ARG A 45 -11.49 10.41 11.79
N PRO A 46 -12.81 10.23 11.60
CA PRO A 46 -13.85 10.18 12.63
C PRO A 46 -13.87 8.83 13.36
N PHE A 47 -14.05 8.84 14.69
CA PHE A 47 -13.91 7.63 15.52
C PHE A 47 -14.94 6.53 15.19
N PHE A 48 -16.23 6.86 15.20
CA PHE A 48 -17.29 5.86 15.06
C PHE A 48 -17.36 5.18 13.67
N PRO A 49 -17.18 5.87 12.53
CA PRO A 49 -17.07 5.22 11.23
C PRO A 49 -15.88 4.27 11.15
N ARG A 50 -14.68 4.70 11.56
CA ARG A 50 -13.47 3.86 11.59
C ARG A 50 -13.64 2.63 12.49
N PHE A 51 -14.25 2.79 13.67
CA PHE A 51 -14.54 1.67 14.58
C PHE A 51 -15.56 0.69 13.98
N LYS A 52 -16.66 1.20 13.41
CA LYS A 52 -17.66 0.38 12.70
C LYS A 52 -17.01 -0.40 11.55
N GLN A 53 -16.17 0.26 10.75
CA GLN A 53 -15.51 -0.37 9.61
C GLN A 53 -14.51 -1.43 10.05
N MET A 54 -13.73 -1.19 11.11
CA MET A 54 -12.87 -2.20 11.73
C MET A 54 -13.67 -3.43 12.15
N VAL A 55 -14.80 -3.25 12.84
CA VAL A 55 -15.68 -4.36 13.26
C VAL A 55 -16.27 -5.12 12.06
N VAL A 56 -16.68 -4.42 10.99
CA VAL A 56 -17.21 -5.03 9.77
C VAL A 56 -16.16 -5.85 9.03
N GLU A 57 -14.96 -5.31 8.77
CA GLU A 57 -13.88 -6.04 8.08
C GLU A 57 -13.39 -7.23 8.91
N PHE A 58 -13.33 -7.07 10.23
CA PHE A 58 -12.98 -8.13 11.17
C PHE A 58 -14.00 -9.28 11.17
N LEU A 59 -15.27 -9.02 11.51
CA LEU A 59 -16.27 -10.08 11.70
C LEU A 59 -16.63 -10.78 10.38
N ALA A 60 -16.84 -10.01 9.30
CA ALA A 60 -17.20 -10.55 7.99
C ALA A 60 -15.97 -10.97 7.14
N HIS A 61 -14.74 -10.77 7.64
CA HIS A 61 -13.48 -11.13 6.95
C HIS A 61 -13.39 -10.60 5.50
N THR A 62 -13.97 -9.42 5.23
CA THR A 62 -14.30 -8.96 3.86
C THR A 62 -13.13 -9.01 2.88
N LYS A 63 -11.96 -8.52 3.28
CA LYS A 63 -10.71 -8.54 2.48
C LYS A 63 -10.10 -9.95 2.37
N MET A 64 -10.32 -10.84 3.36
CA MET A 64 -9.78 -12.21 3.38
C MET A 64 -10.60 -13.22 2.58
N VAL A 65 -11.93 -13.06 2.55
CA VAL A 65 -12.87 -13.93 1.81
C VAL A 65 -12.73 -13.78 0.29
N LYS A 66 -12.12 -12.69 -0.21
CA LYS A 66 -11.72 -12.52 -1.62
C LYS A 66 -10.99 -13.74 -2.21
N PHE A 67 -10.26 -14.50 -1.38
CA PHE A 67 -9.71 -15.81 -1.74
C PHE A 67 -10.47 -16.93 -1.02
N ARG A 68 -11.56 -17.41 -1.65
CA ARG A 68 -12.53 -18.34 -1.07
C ARG A 68 -11.91 -19.54 -0.34
N THR A 69 -10.86 -20.16 -0.87
CA THR A 69 -10.20 -21.35 -0.29
C THR A 69 -9.41 -21.08 0.99
N VAL A 70 -8.96 -19.85 1.23
CA VAL A 70 -8.22 -19.45 2.45
C VAL A 70 -9.15 -18.75 3.44
N GLY A 71 -10.16 -18.03 2.96
CA GLY A 71 -11.06 -17.21 3.77
C GLY A 71 -11.75 -17.97 4.90
N TRP A 72 -12.43 -19.09 4.60
CA TRP A 72 -13.18 -19.85 5.61
C TRP A 72 -12.25 -20.53 6.64
N ALA A 73 -11.14 -21.14 6.19
CA ALA A 73 -10.20 -21.82 7.07
C ALA A 73 -9.49 -20.84 8.01
N HIS A 74 -9.20 -19.63 7.54
CA HIS A 74 -8.70 -18.54 8.37
C HIS A 74 -9.75 -18.02 9.36
N TRP A 75 -11.01 -17.88 8.92
CA TRP A 75 -12.10 -17.43 9.78
C TRP A 75 -12.34 -18.41 10.94
N LEU A 76 -12.35 -19.72 10.68
CA LEU A 76 -12.44 -20.75 11.74
C LEU A 76 -11.29 -20.63 12.75
N VAL A 77 -10.05 -20.45 12.29
CA VAL A 77 -8.88 -20.27 13.18
C VAL A 77 -8.92 -18.94 13.94
N MET A 78 -9.46 -17.87 13.35
CA MET A 78 -9.66 -16.59 14.04
C MET A 78 -10.69 -16.71 15.17
N VAL A 79 -11.87 -17.26 14.86
CA VAL A 79 -12.95 -17.45 15.85
C VAL A 79 -12.52 -18.43 16.94
N GLY A 80 -11.85 -19.52 16.54
CA GLY A 80 -11.19 -20.48 17.42
C GLY A 80 -10.21 -19.83 18.40
N PHE A 81 -9.30 -18.97 17.90
CA PHE A 81 -8.33 -18.27 18.75
C PHE A 81 -9.00 -17.26 19.70
N MET A 82 -10.00 -16.51 19.24
CA MET A 82 -10.59 -15.42 20.02
C MET A 82 -11.66 -15.86 21.02
N LEU A 83 -12.51 -16.82 20.67
CA LEU A 83 -13.51 -17.37 21.60
C LEU A 83 -12.94 -18.55 22.41
N GLY A 84 -12.03 -19.34 21.84
CA GLY A 84 -11.32 -20.40 22.56
C GLY A 84 -10.45 -19.87 23.71
N ALA A 85 -10.10 -18.58 23.70
CA ALA A 85 -9.50 -17.90 24.86
C ALA A 85 -10.34 -18.06 26.15
N ILE A 86 -11.67 -18.12 26.06
CA ILE A 86 -12.57 -18.34 27.21
C ILE A 86 -12.38 -19.74 27.80
N VAL A 87 -12.32 -20.75 26.93
CA VAL A 87 -12.10 -22.16 27.30
C VAL A 87 -10.63 -22.41 27.70
N TRP A 88 -9.72 -21.54 27.29
CA TRP A 88 -8.31 -21.56 27.70
C TRP A 88 -8.10 -20.92 29.08
N PHE A 89 -8.79 -19.82 29.39
CA PHE A 89 -8.83 -19.31 30.77
C PHE A 89 -9.55 -20.27 31.74
N GLU A 90 -10.53 -21.05 31.26
CA GLU A 90 -11.14 -22.14 32.04
C GLU A 90 -10.12 -23.20 32.49
N ALA A 91 -9.06 -23.41 31.68
CA ALA A 91 -8.03 -24.40 31.96
C ALA A 91 -7.28 -24.15 33.28
N TYR A 92 -7.17 -22.89 33.74
CA TYR A 92 -6.64 -22.59 35.07
C TYR A 92 -7.42 -23.32 36.16
N GLY A 93 -8.76 -23.22 36.16
CA GLY A 93 -9.58 -23.92 37.14
C GLY A 93 -9.48 -25.44 36.98
N GLN A 94 -9.55 -25.92 35.73
CA GLN A 94 -9.46 -27.35 35.38
C GLN A 94 -8.12 -28.01 35.79
N THR A 95 -7.03 -27.25 35.92
CA THR A 95 -5.77 -27.78 36.47
C THR A 95 -5.82 -28.05 37.98
N PHE A 96 -6.63 -27.33 38.77
CA PHE A 96 -6.81 -27.58 40.20
C PHE A 96 -7.97 -28.54 40.49
N ASP A 97 -9.12 -28.29 39.88
CA ASP A 97 -10.32 -29.12 39.94
C ASP A 97 -10.74 -29.54 38.52
N PRO A 98 -10.49 -30.79 38.11
CA PRO A 98 -10.80 -31.26 36.75
C PRO A 98 -12.29 -31.21 36.37
N ASN A 99 -13.22 -31.07 37.32
CA ASN A 99 -14.62 -30.85 36.96
C ASN A 99 -14.93 -29.37 36.63
N PHE A 100 -14.06 -28.43 36.99
CA PHE A 100 -14.28 -26.98 36.88
C PHE A 100 -14.82 -26.55 35.51
N HIS A 101 -15.75 -25.59 35.57
CA HIS A 101 -16.34 -24.87 34.43
C HIS A 101 -16.74 -23.46 34.89
N TRP A 102 -17.05 -22.58 33.94
CA TRP A 102 -17.53 -21.23 34.26
C TRP A 102 -18.91 -21.27 34.96
N PRO A 103 -19.07 -20.77 36.20
CA PRO A 103 -20.28 -21.01 37.00
C PRO A 103 -21.62 -20.47 36.48
N LEU A 104 -21.60 -19.61 35.46
CA LEU A 104 -22.80 -18.99 34.89
C LEU A 104 -23.14 -19.46 33.46
N ILE A 105 -22.21 -20.14 32.78
CA ILE A 105 -22.35 -20.53 31.38
C ILE A 105 -21.92 -21.96 31.07
N GLY A 106 -21.08 -22.58 31.91
CA GLY A 106 -20.43 -23.87 31.65
C GLY A 106 -21.41 -24.97 31.27
N ASP A 107 -22.41 -25.23 32.11
CA ASP A 107 -23.41 -26.29 31.91
C ASP A 107 -24.47 -25.96 30.84
N THR A 108 -24.37 -24.81 30.17
CA THR A 108 -25.38 -24.43 29.18
C THR A 108 -25.17 -25.19 27.88
N VAL A 109 -26.28 -25.68 27.32
CA VAL A 109 -26.36 -26.31 25.98
C VAL A 109 -25.66 -25.46 24.91
N VAL A 110 -25.76 -24.13 25.03
CA VAL A 110 -25.11 -23.18 24.11
C VAL A 110 -23.59 -23.17 24.28
N TYR A 111 -23.06 -23.18 25.51
CA TYR A 111 -21.61 -23.21 25.75
C TYR A 111 -20.99 -24.53 25.31
N HIS A 112 -21.62 -25.66 25.66
CA HIS A 112 -21.23 -27.00 25.20
C HIS A 112 -21.11 -27.07 23.66
N PHE A 113 -22.13 -26.58 22.94
CA PHE A 113 -22.13 -26.56 21.47
C PHE A 113 -21.08 -25.60 20.90
N ILE A 114 -20.86 -24.45 21.52
CA ILE A 114 -19.81 -23.50 21.09
C ILE A 114 -18.43 -24.13 21.25
N ASP A 115 -18.08 -24.73 22.38
CA ASP A 115 -16.77 -25.36 22.58
C ASP A 115 -16.52 -26.52 21.60
N GLU A 116 -17.55 -27.33 21.31
CA GLU A 116 -17.49 -28.38 20.29
C GLU A 116 -17.09 -27.84 18.91
N ILE A 117 -17.77 -26.77 18.48
CA ILE A 117 -17.55 -26.14 17.17
C ILE A 117 -16.23 -25.35 17.15
N LEU A 118 -15.80 -24.77 18.27
CA LEU A 118 -14.50 -24.10 18.39
C LEU A 118 -13.34 -25.10 18.31
N GLY A 119 -13.38 -26.19 19.08
CA GLY A 119 -12.35 -27.23 19.03
C GLY A 119 -12.23 -27.85 17.64
N LEU A 120 -13.33 -28.40 17.12
CA LEU A 120 -13.37 -29.05 15.81
C LEU A 120 -13.05 -28.06 14.67
N GLY A 121 -13.63 -26.85 14.70
CA GLY A 121 -13.39 -25.80 13.71
C GLY A 121 -11.95 -25.32 13.69
N THR A 122 -11.32 -25.14 14.86
CA THR A 122 -9.89 -24.76 14.96
C THR A 122 -9.00 -25.83 14.32
N VAL A 123 -9.23 -27.11 14.64
CA VAL A 123 -8.43 -28.23 14.10
C VAL A 123 -8.61 -28.36 12.58
N ILE A 124 -9.84 -28.35 12.07
CA ILE A 124 -10.10 -28.41 10.62
C ILE A 124 -9.49 -27.20 9.90
N GLY A 125 -9.66 -26.00 10.46
CA GLY A 125 -9.12 -24.76 9.90
C GLY A 125 -7.60 -24.76 9.85
N ILE A 126 -6.91 -25.10 10.94
CA ILE A 126 -5.45 -25.06 10.99
C ILE A 126 -4.83 -26.17 10.14
N LEU A 127 -5.38 -27.39 10.13
CA LEU A 127 -4.90 -28.46 9.23
C LEU A 127 -5.06 -28.06 7.76
N THR A 128 -6.15 -27.37 7.40
CA THR A 128 -6.34 -26.81 6.05
C THR A 128 -5.30 -25.73 5.72
N LEU A 129 -5.00 -24.82 6.65
CA LEU A 129 -3.98 -23.79 6.44
C LEU A 129 -2.56 -24.37 6.36
N ILE A 130 -2.21 -25.34 7.21
CA ILE A 130 -0.96 -26.10 7.16
C ILE A 130 -0.83 -26.77 5.79
N TYR A 131 -1.86 -27.50 5.34
CA TYR A 131 -1.88 -28.14 4.02
C TYR A 131 -1.65 -27.13 2.88
N ILE A 132 -2.34 -25.99 2.92
CA ILE A 132 -2.16 -24.90 1.95
C ILE A 132 -0.73 -24.34 2.01
N ARG A 133 -0.11 -24.20 3.20
CA ARG A 133 1.29 -23.76 3.32
C ARG A 133 2.25 -24.79 2.74
N GLN A 134 2.11 -26.08 3.07
CA GLN A 134 2.98 -27.13 2.55
C GLN A 134 2.87 -27.25 1.02
N ARG A 135 1.64 -27.16 0.47
CA ARG A 135 1.37 -27.05 -0.99
C ARG A 135 2.05 -25.87 -1.68
N ASN A 136 2.32 -24.78 -0.95
CA ASN A 136 2.89 -23.53 -1.47
C ASN A 136 4.33 -23.26 -0.95
N HIS A 137 4.98 -24.26 -0.35
CA HIS A 137 6.29 -24.07 0.29
C HIS A 137 7.39 -23.79 -0.75
N PRO A 138 8.37 -22.88 -0.48
CA PRO A 138 9.55 -22.68 -1.33
C PRO A 138 10.56 -23.83 -1.18
N ARG A 139 10.09 -25.10 -1.26
CA ARG A 139 10.92 -26.31 -1.38
C ARG A 139 11.27 -26.61 -2.83
N GLN A 140 10.56 -26.01 -3.78
CA GLN A 140 10.90 -26.01 -5.20
C GLN A 140 11.66 -24.72 -5.53
N PRO A 141 12.75 -24.75 -6.31
CA PRO A 141 13.46 -23.55 -6.73
C PRO A 141 12.56 -22.61 -7.54
N GLY A 142 12.71 -21.30 -7.32
CA GLY A 142 12.06 -20.25 -8.11
C GLY A 142 11.08 -19.37 -7.35
N ARG A 143 10.80 -18.20 -7.93
CA ARG A 143 9.97 -17.12 -7.33
C ARG A 143 8.46 -17.45 -7.27
N MET A 144 8.07 -18.66 -7.66
CA MET A 144 6.69 -19.14 -7.75
C MET A 144 5.97 -19.22 -6.40
N SER A 145 6.70 -19.39 -5.28
CA SER A 145 6.10 -19.41 -3.95
C SER A 145 5.85 -17.98 -3.43
N ARG A 146 4.58 -17.67 -3.12
CA ARG A 146 4.21 -16.45 -2.36
C ARG A 146 4.85 -16.37 -0.97
N PHE A 147 5.27 -17.51 -0.42
CA PHE A 147 5.97 -17.61 0.87
C PHE A 147 7.50 -17.58 0.74
N SER A 148 8.07 -17.38 -0.47
CA SER A 148 9.50 -17.14 -0.64
C SER A 148 9.94 -15.93 0.20
N GLY A 149 10.90 -16.12 1.11
CA GLY A 149 11.32 -15.10 2.09
C GLY A 149 10.32 -14.79 3.21
N SER A 150 9.40 -15.71 3.56
CA SER A 150 8.62 -15.64 4.80
C SER A 150 9.31 -16.42 5.94
N ASN A 151 9.16 -15.99 7.19
CA ASN A 151 9.71 -16.63 8.38
C ASN A 151 8.98 -17.93 8.73
N PHE A 152 9.48 -19.05 8.20
CA PHE A 152 8.91 -20.37 8.45
C PHE A 152 9.06 -20.87 9.90
N LYS A 153 10.08 -20.42 10.65
CA LYS A 153 10.22 -20.76 12.08
C LYS A 153 9.05 -20.21 12.88
N ALA A 154 8.72 -18.93 12.67
CA ALA A 154 7.56 -18.30 13.27
C ALA A 154 6.24 -18.96 12.80
N ALA A 155 6.11 -19.23 11.50
CA ALA A 155 4.90 -19.86 10.94
C ALA A 155 4.63 -21.26 11.49
N TYR A 156 5.65 -22.12 11.64
CA TYR A 156 5.48 -23.47 12.18
C TYR A 156 5.26 -23.48 13.68
N PHE A 157 5.87 -22.56 14.44
CA PHE A 157 5.54 -22.37 15.85
C PHE A 157 4.06 -21.99 16.03
N VAL A 158 3.58 -21.02 15.24
CA VAL A 158 2.16 -20.61 15.20
C VAL A 158 1.25 -21.78 14.86
N GLU A 159 1.59 -22.57 13.85
CA GLU A 159 0.75 -23.69 13.39
C GLU A 159 0.71 -24.86 14.38
N ALA A 160 1.84 -25.15 15.06
CA ALA A 160 1.90 -26.13 16.13
C ALA A 160 1.07 -25.69 17.35
N VAL A 161 1.20 -24.44 17.82
CA VAL A 161 0.41 -23.93 18.95
C VAL A 161 -1.08 -23.97 18.65
N VAL A 162 -1.53 -23.44 17.50
CA VAL A 162 -2.98 -23.42 17.17
C VAL A 162 -3.56 -24.83 17.04
N LEU A 163 -2.78 -25.80 16.54
CA LEU A 163 -3.19 -27.21 16.52
C LEU A 163 -3.25 -27.82 17.93
N LEU A 164 -2.29 -27.52 18.81
CA LEU A 164 -2.29 -27.96 20.20
C LEU A 164 -3.45 -27.37 21.01
N GLU A 165 -3.78 -26.09 20.83
CA GLU A 165 -4.96 -25.47 21.47
C GLU A 165 -6.29 -26.09 20.98
N GLY A 166 -6.39 -26.32 19.66
CA GLY A 166 -7.55 -26.98 19.05
C GLY A 166 -7.76 -28.41 19.57
N LEU A 167 -6.69 -29.20 19.63
CA LEU A 167 -6.70 -30.53 20.23
C LEU A 167 -6.91 -30.48 21.74
N GLY A 168 -6.40 -29.45 22.43
CA GLY A 168 -6.57 -29.22 23.86
C GLY A 168 -8.03 -28.97 24.25
N MET A 169 -8.77 -28.17 23.48
CA MET A 169 -10.23 -28.01 23.64
C MET A 169 -10.94 -29.37 23.54
N ILE A 170 -10.68 -30.12 22.47
CA ILE A 170 -11.28 -31.45 22.23
C ILE A 170 -10.94 -32.45 23.35
N LEU A 171 -9.67 -32.55 23.76
CA LEU A 171 -9.20 -33.55 24.72
C LEU A 171 -9.65 -33.25 26.16
N VAL A 172 -9.63 -31.98 26.58
CA VAL A 172 -10.19 -31.58 27.88
C VAL A 172 -11.67 -31.93 27.95
N LYS A 173 -12.47 -31.53 26.96
CA LYS A 173 -13.91 -31.80 26.94
C LYS A 173 -14.21 -33.30 26.87
N ALA A 174 -13.54 -34.03 25.98
CA ALA A 174 -13.69 -35.48 25.89
C ALA A 174 -13.26 -36.22 27.17
N GLY A 175 -12.22 -35.75 27.86
CA GLY A 175 -11.80 -36.30 29.16
C GLY A 175 -12.82 -36.03 30.27
N LYS A 176 -13.46 -34.86 30.31
CA LYS A 176 -14.57 -34.56 31.23
C LYS A 176 -15.77 -35.47 30.94
N ILE A 177 -16.13 -35.65 29.66
CA ILE A 177 -17.22 -36.55 29.24
C ILE A 177 -16.92 -38.01 29.61
N ALA A 178 -15.67 -38.47 29.45
CA ALA A 178 -15.28 -39.81 29.87
C ALA A 178 -15.42 -39.97 31.40
N THR A 179 -14.83 -39.05 32.16
CA THR A 179 -14.67 -39.15 33.63
C THR A 179 -15.95 -38.88 34.43
N TYR A 180 -16.82 -37.99 33.96
CA TYR A 180 -18.04 -37.57 34.68
C TYR A 180 -19.34 -37.96 33.98
N HIS A 181 -19.25 -38.55 32.78
CA HIS A 181 -20.36 -38.99 31.93
C HIS A 181 -21.39 -37.91 31.52
N HIS A 182 -21.28 -36.68 32.01
CA HIS A 182 -22.14 -35.55 31.63
C HIS A 182 -21.88 -35.11 30.19
N HIS A 183 -22.86 -35.36 29.31
CA HIS A 183 -22.82 -34.96 27.90
C HIS A 183 -24.23 -34.86 27.29
N ASN A 184 -24.35 -34.19 26.14
CA ASN A 184 -25.57 -34.14 25.34
C ASN A 184 -25.25 -34.45 23.87
N ALA A 185 -25.97 -35.41 23.28
CA ALA A 185 -25.76 -35.90 21.92
C ALA A 185 -25.93 -34.84 20.81
N TYR A 186 -26.65 -33.75 21.07
CA TYR A 186 -26.83 -32.66 20.13
C TYR A 186 -25.72 -31.60 20.20
N THR A 187 -24.94 -31.55 21.29
CA THR A 187 -23.91 -30.52 21.51
C THR A 187 -22.49 -31.08 21.54
N ASP A 188 -22.32 -32.34 21.93
CA ASP A 188 -21.04 -32.97 22.23
C ASP A 188 -20.75 -34.13 21.25
N PHE A 189 -21.32 -34.02 20.05
CA PHE A 189 -21.49 -35.10 19.08
C PHE A 189 -20.19 -35.77 18.59
N PHE A 190 -19.06 -35.07 18.66
CA PHE A 190 -17.73 -35.56 18.29
C PHE A 190 -16.89 -35.89 19.54
N THR A 191 -16.87 -35.01 20.55
CA THR A 191 -16.11 -35.24 21.79
C THR A 191 -16.62 -36.44 22.58
N MET A 192 -17.91 -36.77 22.52
CA MET A 192 -18.43 -38.04 23.07
C MET A 192 -17.89 -39.30 22.39
N GLN A 193 -17.45 -39.21 21.12
CA GLN A 193 -16.87 -40.34 20.40
C GLN A 193 -15.40 -40.51 20.79
N VAL A 194 -14.69 -39.39 20.99
CA VAL A 194 -13.33 -39.37 21.55
C VAL A 194 -13.32 -39.86 23.00
N ALA A 195 -14.34 -39.52 23.80
CA ALA A 195 -14.46 -39.97 25.19
C ALA A 195 -14.48 -41.51 25.32
N ARG A 196 -15.07 -42.23 24.35
CA ARG A 196 -15.14 -43.71 24.34
C ARG A 196 -13.79 -44.42 24.23
N ILE A 197 -12.71 -43.69 23.91
CA ILE A 197 -11.34 -44.22 23.82
C ILE A 197 -10.38 -43.58 24.84
N LEU A 198 -10.90 -42.77 25.76
CA LEU A 198 -10.16 -42.20 26.88
C LEU A 198 -10.50 -42.96 28.17
N PRO A 199 -9.54 -43.19 29.08
CA PRO A 199 -9.83 -43.74 30.40
C PRO A 199 -10.50 -42.70 31.29
N GLU A 200 -11.34 -43.17 32.21
CA GLU A 200 -11.93 -42.38 33.28
C GLU A 200 -10.83 -41.96 34.27
N SER A 201 -10.44 -40.69 34.28
CA SER A 201 -9.41 -40.17 35.19
C SER A 201 -9.51 -38.65 35.34
N PRO A 202 -9.83 -38.15 36.55
CA PRO A 202 -9.76 -36.73 36.86
C PRO A 202 -8.35 -36.14 36.62
N GLU A 203 -7.30 -36.92 36.90
CA GLU A 203 -5.91 -36.54 36.69
C GLU A 203 -5.61 -36.28 35.21
N LEU A 204 -6.12 -37.14 34.31
CA LEU A 204 -5.92 -36.99 32.87
C LEU A 204 -6.58 -35.71 32.34
N VAL A 205 -7.75 -35.34 32.87
CA VAL A 205 -8.40 -34.05 32.55
C VAL A 205 -7.54 -32.87 32.97
N SER A 206 -7.02 -32.85 34.22
CA SER A 206 -6.12 -31.79 34.67
C SER A 206 -4.79 -31.77 33.91
N VAL A 207 -4.29 -32.92 33.42
CA VAL A 207 -3.10 -33.00 32.55
C VAL A 207 -3.40 -32.43 31.16
N PHE A 208 -4.53 -32.73 30.54
CA PHE A 208 -4.93 -32.10 29.27
C PHE A 208 -5.11 -30.58 29.42
N ALA A 209 -5.75 -30.14 30.52
CA ALA A 209 -5.91 -28.73 30.84
C ALA A 209 -4.55 -28.04 31.07
N PHE A 210 -3.61 -28.70 31.75
CA PHE A 210 -2.26 -28.18 31.96
C PHE A 210 -1.47 -28.07 30.64
N ILE A 211 -1.54 -29.07 29.76
CA ILE A 211 -0.88 -29.02 28.44
C ILE A 211 -1.44 -27.88 27.58
N LYS A 212 -2.75 -27.69 27.57
CA LYS A 212 -3.45 -26.58 26.90
C LYS A 212 -3.03 -25.22 27.48
N LEU A 213 -3.10 -25.06 28.80
CA LEU A 213 -2.64 -23.84 29.48
C LEU A 213 -1.17 -23.53 29.14
N MET A 214 -0.30 -24.54 29.20
CA MET A 214 1.14 -24.35 28.99
C MET A 214 1.51 -24.11 27.51
N SER A 215 0.74 -24.59 26.54
CA SER A 215 0.98 -24.23 25.13
C SER A 215 0.69 -22.75 24.87
N GLY A 216 -0.41 -22.21 25.40
CA GLY A 216 -0.70 -20.77 25.42
C GLY A 216 0.33 -19.94 26.21
N MET A 217 0.92 -20.49 27.28
CA MET A 217 1.99 -19.81 28.03
C MET A 217 3.33 -19.75 27.28
N VAL A 218 3.72 -20.86 26.65
CA VAL A 218 4.90 -20.91 25.77
C VAL A 218 4.70 -19.96 24.58
N TRP A 219 3.48 -19.86 24.05
CA TRP A 219 3.09 -18.86 23.06
C TRP A 219 3.30 -17.42 23.54
N LEU A 220 2.70 -17.02 24.67
CA LEU A 220 2.83 -15.65 25.20
C LEU A 220 4.29 -15.26 25.44
N TYR A 221 5.09 -16.16 26.04
CA TYR A 221 6.52 -15.93 26.26
C TYR A 221 7.29 -15.76 24.95
N ILE A 222 7.17 -16.71 24.01
CA ILE A 222 7.94 -16.67 22.76
C ILE A 222 7.53 -15.49 21.89
N VAL A 223 6.25 -15.19 21.77
CA VAL A 223 5.74 -14.04 20.98
C VAL A 223 6.15 -12.71 21.62
N GLY A 224 6.10 -12.60 22.97
CA GLY A 224 6.60 -11.45 23.73
C GLY A 224 8.09 -11.17 23.52
N ARG A 225 8.90 -12.22 23.36
CA ARG A 225 10.34 -12.10 23.07
C ARG A 225 10.66 -11.85 21.58
N ASN A 226 9.72 -12.08 20.67
CA ASN A 226 9.92 -12.01 19.22
C ASN A 226 8.95 -11.00 18.55
N ILE A 227 9.13 -9.71 18.84
CA ILE A 227 8.22 -8.63 18.39
C ILE A 227 8.14 -8.43 16.87
N THR A 228 9.15 -8.87 16.10
CA THR A 228 9.13 -8.83 14.63
C THR A 228 8.37 -9.99 13.98
N TRP A 229 7.88 -10.98 14.74
CA TRP A 229 7.09 -12.08 14.17
C TRP A 229 5.67 -11.62 13.80
N GLY A 230 5.52 -10.88 12.70
CA GLY A 230 4.22 -10.35 12.24
C GLY A 230 3.16 -11.43 11.98
N VAL A 231 3.58 -12.64 11.57
CA VAL A 231 2.70 -13.81 11.49
C VAL A 231 2.10 -14.21 12.86
N ALA A 232 2.77 -13.93 13.97
CA ALA A 232 2.20 -14.05 15.32
C ALA A 232 1.43 -12.78 15.71
N TRP A 233 2.06 -11.61 15.63
CA TRP A 233 1.53 -10.35 16.18
C TRP A 233 0.30 -9.78 15.48
N HIS A 234 -0.01 -10.17 14.24
CA HIS A 234 -1.21 -9.67 13.54
C HIS A 234 -2.54 -10.01 14.25
N ARG A 235 -2.57 -11.01 15.16
CA ARG A 235 -3.74 -11.27 16.02
C ARG A 235 -4.06 -10.11 16.97
N PHE A 236 -3.13 -9.17 17.12
CA PHE A 236 -3.28 -7.98 17.96
C PHE A 236 -3.16 -6.71 17.10
N SER A 237 -2.13 -6.60 16.25
CA SER A 237 -1.87 -5.38 15.47
C SER A 237 -2.83 -5.14 14.30
N ALA A 238 -3.47 -6.18 13.74
CA ALA A 238 -4.40 -6.02 12.62
C ALA A 238 -5.61 -5.14 12.95
N PHE A 239 -6.15 -5.23 14.17
CA PHE A 239 -7.27 -4.38 14.61
C PHE A 239 -6.92 -2.89 14.52
N PHE A 240 -5.77 -2.52 15.08
CA PHE A 240 -5.29 -1.15 15.05
C PHE A 240 -4.98 -0.69 13.63
N ASN A 241 -4.34 -1.52 12.80
CA ASN A 241 -4.00 -1.12 11.42
C ASN A 241 -5.24 -0.95 10.53
N ILE A 242 -6.28 -1.78 10.73
CA ILE A 242 -7.58 -1.68 10.04
C ILE A 242 -8.37 -0.46 10.53
N TYR A 243 -8.25 -0.07 11.80
CA TYR A 243 -8.88 1.15 12.33
C TYR A 243 -8.18 2.44 11.84
N PHE A 244 -6.84 2.46 11.85
CA PHE A 244 -5.99 3.61 11.49
C PHE A 244 -5.63 3.70 10.00
N LYS A 245 -6.38 3.05 9.11
CA LYS A 245 -6.23 3.15 7.64
C LYS A 245 -6.23 4.59 7.16
N ARG A 246 -5.76 4.80 5.92
CA ARG A 246 -5.88 6.08 5.21
C ARG A 246 -7.36 6.48 5.09
N GLU A 247 -8.15 5.74 4.31
CA GLU A 247 -9.58 5.99 4.10
C GLU A 247 -10.41 5.53 5.32
N ASP A 248 -11.47 6.27 5.67
CA ASP A 248 -12.38 5.94 6.79
C ASP A 248 -13.66 5.19 6.34
N ASP A 249 -13.92 5.12 5.04
CA ASP A 249 -15.05 4.42 4.42
C ASP A 249 -14.81 2.90 4.24
N GLY A 250 -13.56 2.44 4.38
CA GLY A 250 -13.16 1.05 4.15
C GLY A 250 -12.58 0.74 2.77
N GLY A 251 -12.42 1.75 1.92
CA GLY A 251 -11.58 1.70 0.73
C GLY A 251 -10.16 1.19 1.05
N PRO A 252 -9.46 0.57 0.08
CA PRO A 252 -8.02 0.40 0.21
C PRO A 252 -7.33 1.76 0.05
N ALA A 253 -6.15 1.95 0.65
CA ALA A 253 -5.32 3.15 0.50
C ALA A 253 -4.79 3.34 -0.94
N LEU A 254 -5.68 3.76 -1.84
CA LEU A 254 -5.50 3.96 -3.29
C LEU A 254 -6.42 5.09 -3.77
N GLY A 255 -6.36 5.45 -5.06
CA GLY A 255 -6.91 6.71 -5.57
C GLY A 255 -5.77 7.70 -5.72
N ALA A 256 -5.86 8.82 -4.99
CA ALA A 256 -4.74 9.73 -4.80
C ALA A 256 -3.51 9.04 -4.17
N ALA A 257 -2.32 9.49 -4.52
CA ALA A 257 -1.16 9.40 -3.64
C ALA A 257 -1.36 10.31 -2.42
N ARG A 258 -0.81 9.92 -1.28
CA ARG A 258 -0.67 10.83 -0.13
C ARG A 258 0.16 12.05 -0.52
N GLN A 259 -0.19 13.25 -0.04
CA GLN A 259 0.71 14.42 -0.11
C GLN A 259 2.07 14.10 0.55
N MET A 260 3.12 14.82 0.17
CA MET A 260 4.36 14.83 0.93
C MET A 260 4.11 15.48 2.30
N MET A 261 4.57 14.87 3.39
CA MET A 261 4.22 15.28 4.76
C MET A 261 5.44 15.54 5.63
N SER A 262 5.47 16.68 6.31
CA SER A 262 6.47 17.02 7.32
C SER A 262 5.80 17.36 8.65
N GLY A 263 6.30 16.84 9.77
CA GLY A 263 5.73 17.06 11.11
C GLY A 263 4.25 16.68 11.30
N GLY A 264 3.65 15.96 10.35
CA GLY A 264 2.22 15.66 10.30
C GLY A 264 1.34 16.68 9.55
N LYS A 265 1.93 17.68 8.88
CA LYS A 265 1.29 18.59 7.92
C LYS A 265 1.70 18.24 6.48
N PRO A 266 0.94 18.62 5.44
CA PRO A 266 1.45 18.66 4.08
C PRO A 266 2.63 19.64 3.95
N VAL A 267 3.56 19.34 3.05
CA VAL A 267 4.66 20.26 2.69
C VAL A 267 4.20 21.19 1.58
N ASP A 268 4.30 22.50 1.83
CA ASP A 268 4.09 23.58 0.87
C ASP A 268 5.43 24.09 0.34
N MET A 269 5.52 24.44 -0.94
CA MET A 269 6.78 24.88 -1.57
C MET A 269 7.31 26.19 -1.01
N GLU A 270 6.43 27.14 -0.71
CA GLU A 270 6.83 28.52 -0.41
C GLU A 270 7.40 28.66 1.01
N ASP A 271 7.01 27.77 1.92
CA ASP A 271 7.42 27.73 3.33
C ASP A 271 8.43 26.62 3.67
N ALA A 272 8.74 25.69 2.76
CA ALA A 272 9.53 24.49 3.10
C ALA A 272 11.03 24.74 3.31
N ASP A 273 11.55 24.23 4.42
CA ASP A 273 12.91 24.48 4.89
C ASP A 273 13.71 23.16 4.93
N PRO A 274 14.75 22.96 4.10
CA PRO A 274 15.46 21.68 4.00
C PRO A 274 16.20 21.24 5.27
N ASP A 275 16.48 22.17 6.19
CA ASP A 275 17.12 21.84 7.48
C ASP A 275 16.10 21.39 8.53
N LYS A 276 14.78 21.45 8.22
CA LYS A 276 13.68 21.21 9.18
C LYS A 276 12.62 20.24 8.64
N ASP A 277 12.35 20.27 7.34
CA ASP A 277 11.24 19.57 6.70
C ASP A 277 11.61 18.22 6.09
N THR A 278 10.65 17.29 6.17
CA THR A 278 10.81 15.90 5.76
C THR A 278 10.35 15.69 4.32
N PHE A 279 11.27 15.78 3.36
CA PHE A 279 11.00 15.64 1.92
C PHE A 279 10.88 14.16 1.46
N GLY A 280 9.89 13.45 2.00
CA GLY A 280 9.75 11.99 1.80
C GLY A 280 10.48 11.20 2.89
N ALA A 281 10.90 9.96 2.59
CA ALA A 281 11.51 9.06 3.56
C ALA A 281 12.91 8.60 3.13
N GLY A 282 13.95 9.21 3.71
CA GLY A 282 15.35 8.79 3.55
C GLY A 282 15.84 7.89 4.69
N ARG A 283 15.15 7.93 5.83
CA ARG A 283 15.43 7.16 7.05
C ARG A 283 14.12 6.57 7.58
N ILE A 284 14.21 5.52 8.40
CA ILE A 284 13.02 4.80 8.88
C ILE A 284 12.15 5.64 9.84
N GLU A 285 12.76 6.57 10.58
CA GLU A 285 12.09 7.54 11.45
C GLU A 285 11.31 8.63 10.70
N ASP A 286 11.59 8.87 9.41
CA ASP A 286 10.86 9.83 8.59
C ASP A 286 9.44 9.32 8.26
N PHE A 287 9.23 8.01 8.20
CA PHE A 287 7.89 7.44 8.06
C PHE A 287 7.03 7.72 9.29
N THR A 288 5.76 8.08 9.06
CA THR A 288 4.79 8.26 10.15
C THR A 288 4.60 7.02 11.02
N TRP A 289 4.15 7.18 12.27
CA TRP A 289 3.86 6.06 13.18
C TRP A 289 2.89 5.00 12.60
N LYS A 290 1.99 5.39 11.68
CA LYS A 290 1.14 4.44 10.93
C LYS A 290 1.95 3.60 9.91
N GLY A 291 3.02 4.13 9.34
CA GLY A 291 3.99 3.36 8.56
C GLY A 291 4.69 2.30 9.43
N TRP A 292 5.17 2.69 10.62
CA TRP A 292 5.72 1.73 11.58
C TRP A 292 4.71 0.64 12.00
N LEU A 293 3.43 0.99 12.16
CA LEU A 293 2.36 0.03 12.42
C LEU A 293 2.11 -0.89 11.21
N ASP A 294 2.14 -0.38 9.98
CA ASP A 294 2.06 -1.17 8.74
C ASP A 294 3.18 -2.21 8.65
N PHE A 295 4.43 -1.77 8.86
CA PHE A 295 5.61 -2.62 8.84
C PHE A 295 5.49 -3.75 9.88
N THR A 296 5.06 -3.40 11.10
CA THR A 296 4.83 -4.36 12.20
C THR A 296 3.67 -5.32 11.91
N THR A 297 2.63 -4.88 11.20
CA THR A 297 1.41 -5.66 10.94
C THR A 297 1.54 -6.59 9.72
N CYS A 298 2.67 -6.58 9.02
CA CYS A 298 2.93 -7.48 7.89
C CYS A 298 2.83 -8.96 8.30
N THR A 299 1.75 -9.62 7.89
CA THR A 299 1.45 -11.02 8.24
C THR A 299 2.29 -12.05 7.47
N GLU A 300 3.18 -11.58 6.60
CA GLU A 300 4.01 -12.37 5.67
C GLU A 300 3.23 -13.35 4.77
N CYS A 301 1.91 -13.14 4.61
CA CYS A 301 1.02 -14.03 3.86
C CYS A 301 1.26 -14.07 2.33
N GLY A 302 2.06 -13.14 1.79
CA GLY A 302 2.46 -13.14 0.38
C GLY A 302 1.37 -12.81 -0.64
N ARG A 303 0.16 -12.37 -0.23
CA ARG A 303 -0.89 -11.96 -1.18
C ARG A 303 -0.40 -10.84 -2.11
N CYS A 304 0.11 -9.75 -1.53
CA CYS A 304 0.69 -8.62 -2.25
C CYS A 304 1.88 -9.01 -3.15
N GLN A 305 2.70 -9.98 -2.74
CA GLN A 305 3.79 -10.55 -3.55
C GLN A 305 3.25 -11.31 -4.78
N SER A 306 2.30 -12.23 -4.58
CA SER A 306 1.71 -13.04 -5.67
C SER A 306 0.88 -12.25 -6.69
N GLN A 307 0.56 -11.00 -6.38
CA GLN A 307 -0.22 -10.09 -7.24
C GLN A 307 0.64 -8.91 -7.74
N CYS A 308 1.93 -8.87 -7.42
CA CYS A 308 2.85 -7.85 -7.90
C CYS A 308 3.34 -8.22 -9.32
N PRO A 309 3.15 -7.35 -10.32
CA PRO A 309 3.60 -7.62 -11.69
C PRO A 309 5.14 -7.71 -11.80
N ALA A 310 5.88 -6.93 -10.99
CA ALA A 310 7.33 -6.97 -10.95
C ALA A 310 7.84 -8.32 -10.40
N TRP A 311 7.33 -8.76 -9.23
CA TRP A 311 7.67 -10.08 -8.67
C TRP A 311 7.41 -11.23 -9.65
N ASN A 312 6.21 -11.24 -10.25
CA ASN A 312 5.77 -12.31 -11.15
C ASN A 312 6.55 -12.34 -12.47
N THR A 313 7.19 -11.24 -12.88
CA THR A 313 8.03 -11.16 -14.08
C THR A 313 9.53 -11.30 -13.81
N GLY A 314 9.94 -11.49 -12.54
CA GLY A 314 11.31 -11.81 -12.16
C GLY A 314 12.16 -10.64 -11.66
N LYS A 315 11.60 -9.43 -11.55
CA LYS A 315 12.25 -8.24 -10.98
C LYS A 315 12.36 -8.28 -9.46
N PRO A 316 13.35 -7.63 -8.82
CA PRO A 316 13.63 -7.82 -7.40
C PRO A 316 12.43 -7.51 -6.49
N LEU A 317 11.62 -6.48 -6.79
CA LEU A 317 10.48 -6.03 -5.98
C LEU A 317 9.52 -7.15 -5.54
N SER A 318 9.54 -7.45 -4.24
CA SER A 318 8.38 -7.99 -3.50
C SER A 318 7.83 -6.92 -2.57
N PRO A 319 6.55 -6.52 -2.69
CA PRO A 319 5.91 -5.65 -1.71
C PRO A 319 5.87 -6.26 -0.30
N LYS A 320 5.92 -7.61 -0.17
CA LYS A 320 6.06 -8.26 1.15
C LYS A 320 7.45 -8.05 1.72
N LEU A 321 8.50 -8.30 0.92
CA LEU A 321 9.88 -8.27 1.41
C LEU A 321 10.33 -6.84 1.72
N LEU A 322 9.94 -5.86 0.89
CA LEU A 322 10.15 -4.44 1.15
C LEU A 322 9.60 -4.03 2.53
N ILE A 323 8.35 -4.40 2.83
CA ILE A 323 7.70 -4.09 4.11
C ILE A 323 8.36 -4.84 5.29
N THR A 324 8.87 -6.07 5.10
CA THR A 324 9.63 -6.77 6.15
C THR A 324 11.05 -6.21 6.34
N SER A 325 11.72 -5.74 5.29
CA SER A 325 13.02 -5.06 5.41
C SER A 325 12.86 -3.77 6.23
N LEU A 326 11.87 -2.93 5.90
CA LEU A 326 11.56 -1.72 6.66
C LEU A 326 11.21 -2.03 8.12
N ARG A 327 10.43 -3.09 8.38
CA ARG A 327 10.15 -3.60 9.75
C ARG A 327 11.43 -3.96 10.48
N ASP A 328 12.23 -4.85 9.90
CA ASP A 328 13.34 -5.49 10.62
C ASP A 328 14.52 -4.53 10.83
N HIS A 329 14.80 -3.65 9.84
CA HIS A 329 15.68 -2.48 10.02
C HIS A 329 15.15 -1.55 11.12
N GLY A 330 13.87 -1.16 11.07
CA GLY A 330 13.27 -0.28 12.07
C GLY A 330 13.38 -0.83 13.51
N TYR A 331 13.13 -2.12 13.71
CA TYR A 331 13.28 -2.76 15.02
C TYR A 331 14.74 -2.97 15.46
N ALA A 332 15.68 -3.02 14.52
CA ALA A 332 17.12 -3.08 14.80
C ALA A 332 17.72 -1.71 15.14
N LYS A 333 17.32 -0.64 14.43
CA LYS A 333 17.68 0.77 14.72
C LYS A 333 16.93 1.35 15.94
N ALA A 334 15.77 0.80 16.30
CA ALA A 334 14.94 1.29 17.42
C ALA A 334 15.65 1.55 18.76
N PRO A 335 16.64 0.77 19.24
CA PRO A 335 17.34 1.06 20.49
C PRO A 335 18.13 2.37 20.47
N TYR A 336 18.63 2.78 19.30
CA TYR A 336 19.30 4.07 19.10
C TYR A 336 18.29 5.22 19.08
N LEU A 337 17.23 5.09 18.27
CA LEU A 337 16.17 6.10 18.17
C LEU A 337 15.44 6.34 19.51
N LEU A 338 15.21 5.27 20.29
CA LEU A 338 14.57 5.35 21.61
C LEU A 338 15.49 5.91 22.71
N ALA A 339 16.81 5.97 22.48
CA ALA A 339 17.73 6.69 23.36
C ALA A 339 17.74 8.20 23.08
N GLY A 340 17.21 8.64 21.94
CA GLY A 340 17.24 10.02 21.45
C GLY A 340 18.08 10.21 20.19
N GLY A 341 18.80 9.17 19.71
CA GLY A 341 19.71 9.26 18.57
C GLY A 341 19.03 9.68 17.28
N ARG A 342 19.64 10.64 16.58
CA ARG A 342 19.22 11.16 15.27
C ARG A 342 20.42 11.71 14.53
N THR A 343 20.50 11.46 13.23
CA THR A 343 21.40 12.21 12.34
C THR A 343 20.65 13.34 11.64
N ASP A 344 21.39 14.30 11.10
CA ASP A 344 20.89 15.27 10.12
C ASP A 344 20.89 14.69 8.68
N LEU A 345 21.02 15.55 7.66
CA LEU A 345 21.18 15.17 6.25
C LEU A 345 22.64 14.95 5.84
N GLY A 346 23.62 15.51 6.55
CA GLY A 346 25.05 15.24 6.34
C GLY A 346 25.48 13.88 6.92
N GLY A 347 24.71 13.36 7.88
CA GLY A 347 25.00 12.13 8.62
C GLY A 347 25.57 12.38 10.02
N ASP A 348 25.72 13.65 10.42
CA ASP A 348 26.24 14.04 11.72
C ASP A 348 25.18 13.80 12.82
N GLU A 349 25.62 13.35 14.00
CA GLU A 349 24.72 13.09 15.15
C GLU A 349 24.23 14.41 15.74
N VAL A 350 22.92 14.61 15.75
CA VAL A 350 22.23 15.79 16.32
C VAL A 350 21.28 15.43 17.47
N GLY A 351 21.00 14.14 17.69
CA GLY A 351 20.11 13.68 18.76
C GLY A 351 20.81 13.39 20.09
N LEU A 352 22.00 12.77 20.03
CA LEU A 352 22.81 12.36 21.18
C LEU A 352 24.10 13.15 21.27
N VAL A 353 23.99 14.48 21.40
CA VAL A 353 25.14 15.39 21.57
C VAL A 353 25.40 15.79 23.03
N ASP A 354 26.59 16.36 23.28
CA ASP A 354 26.98 17.07 24.50
C ASP A 354 26.43 18.52 24.54
N ALA A 355 27.00 19.42 25.36
CA ALA A 355 26.55 20.81 25.44
C ALA A 355 27.22 21.72 24.38
N GLU A 356 28.28 21.22 23.77
CA GLU A 356 29.15 21.88 22.80
C GLU A 356 28.78 21.50 21.35
N GLY A 357 27.96 20.44 21.17
CA GLY A 357 27.43 19.95 19.90
C GLY A 357 28.12 18.69 19.36
N ASN A 358 29.04 18.07 20.10
CA ASN A 358 29.74 16.85 19.66
C ASN A 358 28.97 15.59 20.09
N PRO A 359 29.16 14.43 19.43
CA PRO A 359 28.52 13.17 19.83
C PRO A 359 28.86 12.75 21.27
N ASP A 360 27.84 12.51 22.09
CA ASP A 360 27.98 12.04 23.48
C ASP A 360 28.29 10.54 23.48
N GLU A 361 29.58 10.24 23.38
CA GLU A 361 30.13 8.88 23.49
C GLU A 361 29.68 8.14 24.77
N ALA A 362 29.44 8.86 25.87
CA ALA A 362 28.97 8.26 27.11
C ALA A 362 27.49 7.85 27.04
N LYS A 363 26.65 8.49 26.22
CA LYS A 363 25.31 7.99 25.86
C LYS A 363 25.42 6.88 24.81
N LEU A 364 26.18 7.08 23.74
CA LEU A 364 26.32 6.14 22.61
C LEU A 364 26.87 4.77 23.06
N ALA A 365 27.85 4.73 23.96
CA ALA A 365 28.41 3.49 24.50
C ALA A 365 27.40 2.65 25.33
N LYS A 366 26.26 3.21 25.74
CA LYS A 366 25.16 2.47 26.39
C LYS A 366 24.21 1.81 25.39
N ILE A 367 24.31 2.16 24.11
CA ILE A 367 23.46 1.64 23.02
C ILE A 367 24.18 0.43 22.38
N PRO A 368 23.49 -0.71 22.17
CA PRO A 368 24.09 -1.89 21.54
C PRO A 368 24.76 -1.53 20.22
N THR A 369 26.00 -2.00 19.99
CA THR A 369 26.79 -1.64 18.80
C THR A 369 26.03 -1.91 17.50
N SER A 370 25.33 -3.03 17.40
CA SER A 370 24.51 -3.36 16.22
C SER A 370 23.34 -2.40 15.96
N ALA A 371 22.86 -1.67 16.96
CA ALA A 371 21.86 -0.62 16.76
C ALA A 371 22.48 0.73 16.35
N ARG A 372 23.80 0.92 16.57
CA ARG A 372 24.60 2.06 16.09
C ARG A 372 25.17 1.81 14.68
N GLU A 373 25.49 0.56 14.37
CA GLU A 373 25.84 0.11 13.02
C GLU A 373 24.62 0.21 12.09
N GLU A 374 23.46 -0.33 12.50
CA GLU A 374 22.22 -0.23 11.72
C GLU A 374 21.67 1.20 11.63
N SER A 375 22.07 2.14 12.50
CA SER A 375 21.62 3.54 12.40
C SER A 375 22.27 4.32 11.26
N GLY A 376 23.51 3.98 10.87
CA GLY A 376 24.21 4.55 9.71
C GLY A 376 23.86 3.86 8.37
N ARG A 377 23.03 2.82 8.39
CA ARG A 377 22.68 2.05 7.18
C ARG A 377 21.71 2.83 6.28
N LYS A 378 22.11 3.09 5.03
CA LYS A 378 21.28 3.78 4.03
C LYS A 378 19.97 3.02 3.75
N LEU A 379 18.84 3.74 3.75
CA LEU A 379 17.51 3.15 3.52
C LEU A 379 17.34 2.67 2.08
N VAL A 380 17.82 3.46 1.11
CA VAL A 380 17.79 3.14 -0.32
C VAL A 380 19.15 3.43 -0.96
N GLY A 381 19.65 2.54 -1.81
CA GLY A 381 20.87 2.73 -2.59
C GLY A 381 21.17 1.54 -3.51
N GLU A 382 22.25 1.61 -4.28
CA GLU A 382 22.74 0.49 -5.09
C GLU A 382 23.49 -0.51 -4.20
N THR A 383 23.05 -1.77 -4.17
CA THR A 383 23.63 -2.78 -3.26
C THR A 383 25.09 -3.08 -3.57
N GLU A 384 25.47 -3.14 -4.85
CA GLU A 384 26.84 -3.53 -5.26
C GLU A 384 27.84 -2.42 -4.92
N GLY A 385 27.57 -1.17 -5.31
CA GLY A 385 28.45 -0.03 -5.02
C GLY A 385 28.67 0.25 -3.53
N LEU A 386 27.63 0.11 -2.69
CA LEU A 386 27.77 0.26 -1.23
C LEU A 386 28.63 -0.86 -0.61
N LEU A 387 28.50 -2.10 -1.09
CA LEU A 387 29.35 -3.21 -0.64
C LEU A 387 30.80 -3.06 -1.12
N GLU A 388 31.03 -2.53 -2.32
CA GLU A 388 32.38 -2.21 -2.83
C GLU A 388 33.04 -1.06 -2.05
N ALA A 389 32.26 -0.09 -1.56
CA ALA A 389 32.73 0.95 -0.64
C ALA A 389 33.05 0.43 0.78
N GLY A 390 32.69 -0.82 1.09
CA GLY A 390 32.84 -1.41 2.43
C GLY A 390 31.72 -1.05 3.41
N GLU A 391 30.63 -0.45 2.92
CA GLU A 391 29.46 -0.08 3.71
C GLU A 391 28.47 -1.26 3.86
N LEU A 392 27.44 -1.05 4.69
CA LEU A 392 26.33 -2.00 4.81
C LEU A 392 25.43 -1.91 3.57
N ALA A 393 25.15 -3.06 2.95
CA ALA A 393 24.12 -3.17 1.91
C ALA A 393 22.80 -2.50 2.36
N PRO A 394 22.13 -1.73 1.49
CA PRO A 394 21.01 -0.87 1.87
C PRO A 394 19.80 -1.67 2.38
N VAL A 395 18.85 -0.99 3.01
CA VAL A 395 17.62 -1.65 3.50
C VAL A 395 16.74 -2.09 2.32
N ILE A 396 16.65 -1.24 1.29
CA ILE A 396 15.98 -1.45 0.01
C ILE A 396 16.97 -1.12 -1.11
N ASP A 397 17.14 -2.02 -2.07
CA ASP A 397 17.95 -1.77 -3.27
C ASP A 397 17.23 -0.80 -4.23
N THR A 398 17.95 0.09 -4.93
CA THR A 398 17.37 1.06 -5.88
C THR A 398 16.51 0.40 -6.95
N GLU A 399 16.95 -0.69 -7.58
CA GLU A 399 16.13 -1.38 -8.59
C GLU A 399 14.93 -2.10 -7.96
N THR A 400 14.98 -2.44 -6.66
CA THR A 400 13.78 -2.85 -5.90
C THR A 400 12.76 -1.72 -5.78
N LEU A 401 13.19 -0.48 -5.54
CA LEU A 401 12.31 0.69 -5.46
C LEU A 401 11.76 1.10 -6.85
N TRP A 402 12.63 1.16 -7.85
CA TRP A 402 12.31 1.63 -9.20
C TRP A 402 11.53 0.60 -10.03
N SER A 403 11.57 -0.69 -9.67
CA SER A 403 10.68 -1.74 -10.20
C SER A 403 9.18 -1.53 -9.90
N CYS A 404 8.79 -0.61 -9.01
CA CYS A 404 7.37 -0.40 -8.70
C CYS A 404 6.63 0.36 -9.82
N THR A 405 5.49 -0.18 -10.26
CA THR A 405 4.58 0.45 -11.25
C THR A 405 3.43 1.24 -10.61
N ASN A 406 3.45 1.47 -9.29
CA ASN A 406 2.43 2.14 -8.48
C ASN A 406 0.97 1.69 -8.70
N CYS A 407 0.74 0.51 -9.31
CA CYS A 407 -0.56 0.05 -9.79
C CYS A 407 -1.55 -0.46 -8.70
N GLY A 408 -1.22 -0.28 -7.43
CA GLY A 408 -2.06 -0.61 -6.27
C GLY A 408 -2.34 -2.09 -5.99
N ALA A 409 -1.86 -3.03 -6.81
CA ALA A 409 -2.18 -4.47 -6.68
C ALA A 409 -1.76 -5.08 -5.33
N CYS A 410 -0.73 -4.53 -4.69
CA CYS A 410 -0.28 -4.91 -3.36
C CYS A 410 -1.23 -4.46 -2.24
N VAL A 411 -1.82 -3.26 -2.34
CA VAL A 411 -2.70 -2.67 -1.32
C VAL A 411 -4.10 -3.31 -1.37
N GLU A 412 -4.71 -3.37 -2.56
CA GLU A 412 -6.04 -3.99 -2.79
C GLU A 412 -6.12 -5.47 -2.33
N GLN A 413 -4.97 -6.15 -2.29
CA GLN A 413 -4.84 -7.56 -1.94
C GLN A 413 -4.27 -7.76 -0.52
N CYS A 414 -4.05 -6.68 0.24
CA CYS A 414 -3.59 -6.73 1.62
C CYS A 414 -4.80 -6.81 2.59
N PRO A 415 -4.92 -7.85 3.42
CA PRO A 415 -6.08 -8.03 4.29
C PRO A 415 -6.11 -7.07 5.50
N VAL A 416 -5.01 -6.35 5.73
CA VAL A 416 -4.81 -5.37 6.81
C VAL A 416 -4.51 -3.96 6.27
N ASP A 417 -4.67 -3.76 4.95
CA ASP A 417 -4.51 -2.50 4.22
C ASP A 417 -3.21 -1.72 4.51
N ILE A 418 -2.07 -2.40 4.27
CA ILE A 418 -0.75 -1.76 4.31
C ILE A 418 -0.58 -0.85 3.09
N GLU A 419 -0.13 0.38 3.34
CA GLU A 419 -0.07 1.52 2.42
C GLU A 419 1.14 1.44 1.47
N HIS A 420 1.44 0.25 0.95
CA HIS A 420 2.66 -0.10 0.20
C HIS A 420 3.06 0.91 -0.91
N VAL A 421 2.09 1.56 -1.56
CA VAL A 421 2.35 2.51 -2.65
C VAL A 421 2.77 3.88 -2.11
N ASP A 422 2.15 4.37 -1.03
CA ASP A 422 2.55 5.64 -0.42
C ASP A 422 3.97 5.53 0.17
N HIS A 423 4.30 4.43 0.87
CA HIS A 423 5.65 4.18 1.39
C HIS A 423 6.73 4.17 0.28
N ILE A 424 6.39 3.66 -0.91
CA ILE A 424 7.29 3.66 -2.07
C ILE A 424 7.41 5.04 -2.71
N ILE A 425 6.32 5.83 -2.74
CA ILE A 425 6.35 7.21 -3.23
C ILE A 425 7.16 8.10 -2.29
N ASP A 426 7.05 7.93 -0.97
CA ASP A 426 7.83 8.72 0.00
C ASP A 426 9.34 8.41 -0.09
N MET A 427 9.75 7.15 -0.26
CA MET A 427 11.17 6.83 -0.55
C MET A 427 11.65 7.44 -1.87
N ARG A 428 10.82 7.41 -2.92
CA ARG A 428 11.15 8.05 -4.21
C ARG A 428 11.24 9.58 -4.12
N ARG A 429 10.40 10.22 -3.28
CA ARG A 429 10.47 11.67 -3.03
C ARG A 429 11.83 12.07 -2.47
N TYR A 430 12.30 11.38 -1.43
CA TYR A 430 13.61 11.65 -0.85
C TYR A 430 14.75 11.42 -1.86
N GLN A 431 14.72 10.30 -2.57
CA GLN A 431 15.71 9.96 -3.59
C GLN A 431 15.77 11.00 -4.73
N VAL A 432 14.63 11.51 -5.21
CA VAL A 432 14.60 12.52 -6.29
C VAL A 432 14.89 13.94 -5.79
N LEU A 433 14.38 14.34 -4.63
CA LEU A 433 14.40 15.73 -4.17
C LEU A 433 15.64 16.08 -3.32
N ILE A 434 16.27 15.08 -2.68
CA ILE A 434 17.43 15.29 -1.77
C ILE A 434 18.69 14.64 -2.34
N GLU A 435 18.65 13.34 -2.61
CA GLU A 435 19.83 12.59 -3.09
C GLU A 435 20.14 12.88 -4.57
N SER A 436 19.16 13.37 -5.35
CA SER A 436 19.20 13.41 -6.83
C SER A 436 19.50 12.05 -7.48
N ASP A 437 19.17 10.96 -6.78
CA ASP A 437 19.45 9.56 -7.11
C ASP A 437 18.21 8.93 -7.75
N PHE A 438 18.19 8.88 -9.08
CA PHE A 438 17.09 8.30 -9.86
C PHE A 438 17.56 7.79 -11.22
N PRO A 439 16.85 6.81 -11.83
CA PRO A 439 17.19 6.25 -13.14
C PRO A 439 17.37 7.34 -14.20
N SER A 440 18.53 7.29 -14.88
CA SER A 440 19.00 8.31 -15.82
C SER A 440 17.99 8.68 -16.90
N GLU A 441 17.17 7.71 -17.31
CA GLU A 441 16.11 7.82 -18.30
C GLU A 441 15.03 8.85 -17.89
N LEU A 442 14.82 9.07 -16.58
CA LEU A 442 13.88 10.08 -16.06
C LEU A 442 14.40 11.52 -16.18
N ALA A 443 15.71 11.76 -16.37
CA ALA A 443 16.24 13.11 -16.51
C ALA A 443 15.68 13.82 -17.75
N GLY A 444 15.50 13.08 -18.85
CA GLY A 444 14.82 13.58 -20.06
C GLY A 444 13.34 13.88 -19.81
N LEU A 445 12.64 13.01 -19.07
CA LEU A 445 11.24 13.20 -18.67
C LEU A 445 11.06 14.50 -17.87
N PHE A 446 11.85 14.71 -16.81
CA PHE A 446 11.73 15.90 -15.97
C PHE A 446 12.03 17.17 -16.75
N LYS A 447 13.13 17.19 -17.53
CA LYS A 447 13.48 18.34 -18.38
C LYS A 447 12.39 18.67 -19.40
N ASN A 448 11.79 17.66 -20.04
CA ASN A 448 10.70 17.87 -21.00
C ASN A 448 9.43 18.42 -20.32
N LEU A 449 9.06 17.88 -19.16
CA LEU A 449 7.92 18.37 -18.37
C LEU A 449 8.11 19.82 -17.92
N GLU A 450 9.30 20.18 -17.42
CA GLU A 450 9.66 21.53 -16.98
C GLU A 450 9.71 22.54 -18.16
N ASN A 451 10.43 22.21 -19.23
CA ASN A 451 10.76 23.17 -20.30
C ASN A 451 9.73 23.21 -21.44
N LYS A 452 8.80 22.24 -21.51
CA LYS A 452 7.80 22.10 -22.59
C LYS A 452 6.39 21.78 -22.08
N GLY A 453 6.18 21.62 -20.77
CA GLY A 453 4.88 21.26 -20.20
C GLY A 453 4.36 19.87 -20.62
N ASN A 454 5.19 19.02 -21.26
CA ASN A 454 4.78 17.70 -21.73
C ASN A 454 5.97 16.72 -21.79
N PRO A 455 5.78 15.42 -21.51
CA PRO A 455 6.89 14.47 -21.38
C PRO A 455 7.54 14.09 -22.72
N TRP A 456 6.86 14.31 -23.85
CA TRP A 456 7.38 14.07 -25.21
C TRP A 456 8.26 15.21 -25.75
N GLY A 457 8.44 16.31 -25.01
CA GLY A 457 9.30 17.43 -25.40
C GLY A 457 8.80 18.24 -26.61
N GLN A 458 7.57 18.00 -27.07
CA GLN A 458 6.97 18.69 -28.21
C GLN A 458 6.65 20.15 -27.89
N ASN A 459 6.43 21.02 -28.88
CA ASN A 459 6.10 22.42 -28.62
C ASN A 459 4.59 22.61 -28.45
N ALA A 460 4.19 23.53 -27.57
CA ALA A 460 2.78 23.83 -27.28
C ALA A 460 1.95 24.16 -28.53
N LYS A 461 2.53 24.88 -29.51
CA LYS A 461 1.90 25.17 -30.81
C LYS A 461 1.50 23.92 -31.60
N ASP A 462 2.21 22.81 -31.41
CA ASP A 462 1.98 21.57 -32.16
C ASP A 462 0.86 20.73 -31.52
N ARG A 463 0.29 21.15 -30.37
CA ARG A 463 -0.78 20.43 -29.64
C ARG A 463 -2.08 20.32 -30.45
N LEU A 464 -2.43 21.34 -31.23
CA LEU A 464 -3.70 21.40 -31.97
C LEU A 464 -3.63 20.69 -33.32
N ASN A 465 -2.49 20.12 -33.70
CA ASN A 465 -2.31 19.42 -34.97
C ASN A 465 -3.32 18.27 -35.18
N TRP A 466 -3.82 17.63 -34.11
CA TRP A 466 -4.84 16.58 -34.24
C TRP A 466 -6.22 17.11 -34.67
N ILE A 467 -6.52 18.41 -34.43
CA ILE A 467 -7.76 19.06 -34.89
C ILE A 467 -7.69 19.27 -36.41
N ASN A 468 -6.51 19.62 -36.93
CA ASN A 468 -6.25 19.71 -38.37
C ASN A 468 -6.38 18.34 -39.09
N GLU A 469 -6.46 17.24 -38.34
CA GLU A 469 -6.74 15.89 -38.85
C GLU A 469 -8.23 15.47 -38.66
N MET A 470 -9.14 16.44 -38.45
CA MET A 470 -10.59 16.27 -38.31
C MET A 470 -11.33 16.97 -39.47
N GLU A 471 -12.52 16.49 -39.80
CA GLU A 471 -13.35 17.04 -40.89
C GLU A 471 -14.36 18.09 -40.42
N PHE A 472 -14.47 18.33 -39.11
CA PHE A 472 -15.41 19.26 -38.47
C PHE A 472 -14.72 20.13 -37.40
N ASP A 473 -15.33 21.28 -37.12
CA ASP A 473 -14.77 22.32 -36.25
C ASP A 473 -14.85 21.94 -34.76
N ILE A 474 -13.76 22.11 -34.02
CA ILE A 474 -13.67 21.79 -32.58
C ILE A 474 -13.34 23.07 -31.81
N PRO A 475 -14.26 23.63 -31.01
CA PRO A 475 -14.05 24.92 -30.35
C PRO A 475 -12.85 24.93 -29.39
N VAL A 476 -11.97 25.91 -29.58
CA VAL A 476 -10.79 26.17 -28.76
C VAL A 476 -11.01 27.40 -27.88
N PHE A 477 -10.77 27.27 -26.58
CA PHE A 477 -10.83 28.38 -25.63
C PHE A 477 -9.81 29.49 -26.00
N GLY A 478 -10.26 30.75 -25.97
CA GLY A 478 -9.44 31.91 -26.36
C GLY A 478 -9.13 32.01 -27.86
N GLN A 479 -9.82 31.24 -28.71
CA GLN A 479 -9.75 31.37 -30.18
C GLN A 479 -11.17 31.40 -30.79
N ASP A 480 -12.02 30.44 -30.41
CA ASP A 480 -13.41 30.33 -30.89
C ASP A 480 -14.45 30.74 -29.83
N ALA A 481 -14.08 30.72 -28.54
CA ALA A 481 -14.92 31.19 -27.45
C ALA A 481 -14.08 31.61 -26.22
N ASP A 482 -14.43 32.76 -25.65
CA ASP A 482 -13.76 33.37 -24.49
C ASP A 482 -14.39 32.99 -23.14
N SER A 483 -15.38 32.09 -23.15
CA SER A 483 -16.04 31.61 -21.94
C SER A 483 -16.56 30.17 -22.08
N PHE A 484 -16.83 29.53 -20.94
CA PHE A 484 -17.46 28.22 -20.88
C PHE A 484 -19.01 28.27 -21.02
N ASP A 485 -19.62 29.45 -21.12
CA ASP A 485 -21.08 29.56 -21.20
C ASP A 485 -21.61 28.88 -22.47
N GLY A 486 -22.66 28.07 -22.29
CA GLY A 486 -23.25 27.22 -23.34
C GLY A 486 -22.53 25.89 -23.61
N TYR A 487 -21.37 25.62 -22.99
CA TYR A 487 -20.69 24.33 -23.05
C TYR A 487 -21.10 23.40 -21.87
N GLU A 488 -21.07 22.08 -22.11
CA GLU A 488 -21.37 21.05 -21.10
C GLU A 488 -20.10 20.46 -20.47
N TYR A 489 -19.02 20.38 -21.24
CA TYR A 489 -17.76 19.73 -20.87
C TYR A 489 -16.54 20.44 -21.46
N LEU A 490 -15.50 20.62 -20.64
CA LEU A 490 -14.16 20.89 -21.11
C LEU A 490 -13.49 19.56 -21.48
N PHE A 491 -13.07 19.38 -22.72
CA PHE A 491 -12.37 18.18 -23.15
C PHE A 491 -10.87 18.34 -22.93
N TRP A 492 -10.38 17.74 -21.84
CA TRP A 492 -8.96 17.67 -21.53
C TRP A 492 -8.30 16.59 -22.39
N VAL A 493 -7.47 17.03 -23.34
CA VAL A 493 -6.84 16.16 -24.35
C VAL A 493 -5.71 15.34 -23.72
N GLY A 494 -4.92 15.98 -22.86
CA GLY A 494 -3.70 15.45 -22.26
C GLY A 494 -2.56 15.25 -23.26
N CYS A 495 -1.33 15.16 -22.75
CA CYS A 495 -0.14 15.09 -23.60
C CYS A 495 -0.16 13.91 -24.59
N ALA A 496 -0.63 12.73 -24.14
CA ALA A 496 -0.71 11.57 -25.02
C ALA A 496 -1.73 11.81 -26.16
N GLY A 497 -2.93 12.29 -25.82
CA GLY A 497 -4.01 12.53 -26.79
C GLY A 497 -3.71 13.60 -27.84
N ALA A 498 -2.72 14.47 -27.57
CA ALA A 498 -2.24 15.49 -28.51
C ALA A 498 -1.03 15.04 -29.33
N TYR A 499 -0.06 14.34 -28.73
CA TYR A 499 1.27 14.14 -29.30
C TYR A 499 1.61 12.70 -29.72
N GLU A 500 0.88 11.67 -29.26
CA GLU A 500 1.17 10.26 -29.59
C GLU A 500 0.10 9.72 -30.55
N ASP A 501 0.49 9.23 -31.73
CA ASP A 501 -0.47 9.03 -32.84
C ASP A 501 -1.52 7.93 -32.59
N ARG A 502 -1.19 6.91 -31.78
CA ARG A 502 -2.17 5.89 -31.38
C ARG A 502 -3.15 6.47 -30.35
N ALA A 503 -2.73 7.41 -29.51
CA ALA A 503 -3.59 8.13 -28.59
C ALA A 503 -4.42 9.23 -29.28
N LYS A 504 -3.89 9.94 -30.29
CA LYS A 504 -4.66 10.87 -31.14
C LYS A 504 -5.89 10.19 -31.74
N LYS A 505 -5.76 8.95 -32.25
CA LYS A 505 -6.91 8.16 -32.76
C LYS A 505 -8.02 8.00 -31.70
N THR A 506 -7.66 7.90 -30.42
CA THR A 506 -8.64 7.89 -29.32
C THR A 506 -9.25 9.29 -29.10
N THR A 507 -8.46 10.36 -29.10
CA THR A 507 -8.95 11.75 -29.00
C THR A 507 -9.98 12.07 -30.08
N LYS A 508 -9.62 11.78 -31.35
CA LYS A 508 -10.47 12.01 -32.52
C LYS A 508 -11.78 11.21 -32.45
N ALA A 509 -11.71 9.93 -32.05
CA ALA A 509 -12.91 9.12 -31.87
C ALA A 509 -13.81 9.61 -30.72
N VAL A 510 -13.25 10.11 -29.62
CA VAL A 510 -14.04 10.71 -28.52
C VAL A 510 -14.69 12.02 -28.97
N ALA A 511 -13.97 12.89 -29.69
CA ALA A 511 -14.53 14.12 -30.26
C ALA A 511 -15.70 13.83 -31.21
N GLU A 512 -15.53 12.91 -32.17
CA GLU A 512 -16.58 12.51 -33.13
C GLU A 512 -17.82 11.92 -32.42
N LEU A 513 -17.63 11.10 -31.38
CA LEU A 513 -18.72 10.55 -30.57
C LEU A 513 -19.45 11.62 -29.75
N LEU A 514 -18.75 12.59 -29.15
CA LEU A 514 -19.37 13.68 -28.40
C LEU A 514 -20.16 14.63 -29.31
N ALA A 515 -19.60 14.99 -30.46
CA ALA A 515 -20.28 15.78 -31.49
C ALA A 515 -21.48 15.02 -32.07
N THR A 516 -21.37 13.72 -32.35
CA THR A 516 -22.50 12.87 -32.81
C THR A 516 -23.64 12.85 -31.77
N ALA A 517 -23.30 12.75 -30.49
CA ALA A 517 -24.25 12.79 -29.39
C ALA A 517 -24.84 14.18 -29.10
N GLY A 518 -24.44 15.22 -29.84
CA GLY A 518 -24.83 16.61 -29.59
C GLY A 518 -24.49 17.05 -28.16
N VAL A 519 -23.25 16.76 -27.72
CA VAL A 519 -22.70 17.24 -26.45
C VAL A 519 -21.84 18.46 -26.74
N LYS A 520 -22.16 19.62 -26.15
CA LYS A 520 -21.37 20.84 -26.36
C LYS A 520 -20.06 20.75 -25.58
N PHE A 521 -18.92 20.73 -26.26
CA PHE A 521 -17.61 20.71 -25.62
C PHE A 521 -16.62 21.67 -26.30
N MET A 522 -15.58 22.06 -25.55
CA MET A 522 -14.44 22.86 -26.03
C MET A 522 -13.11 22.29 -25.52
N VAL A 523 -11.97 22.74 -26.06
CA VAL A 523 -10.62 22.33 -25.63
C VAL A 523 -9.76 23.53 -25.19
N LEU A 524 -8.77 23.30 -24.32
CA LEU A 524 -7.90 24.34 -23.74
C LEU A 524 -6.80 24.91 -24.67
N GLY A 525 -6.81 24.58 -25.96
CA GLY A 525 -5.84 25.16 -26.89
C GLY A 525 -4.39 24.75 -26.61
N ALA A 526 -3.48 25.70 -26.76
CA ALA A 526 -2.04 25.52 -26.53
C ALA A 526 -1.62 25.63 -25.05
N GLU A 527 -2.51 26.11 -24.16
CA GLU A 527 -2.19 26.40 -22.75
C GLU A 527 -2.26 25.15 -21.85
N GLU A 528 -2.94 24.08 -22.29
CA GLU A 528 -3.03 22.83 -21.55
C GLU A 528 -1.63 22.19 -21.38
N THR A 529 -1.15 21.98 -20.15
CA THR A 529 0.14 21.31 -19.92
C THR A 529 -0.03 19.82 -19.62
N CYS A 530 0.85 19.23 -18.81
CA CYS A 530 0.75 17.86 -18.32
C CYS A 530 0.14 17.87 -16.92
N THR A 531 -0.69 16.87 -16.59
CA THR A 531 -1.30 16.75 -15.25
C THR A 531 -0.32 16.38 -14.12
N GLY A 532 0.99 16.51 -14.34
CA GLY A 532 2.07 16.18 -13.40
C GLY A 532 2.22 14.71 -12.98
N ASP A 533 1.31 13.81 -13.37
CA ASP A 533 1.25 12.41 -12.88
C ASP A 533 2.60 11.69 -12.93
N SER A 534 3.31 11.72 -14.08
CA SER A 534 4.58 11.01 -14.21
C SER A 534 5.70 11.58 -13.33
N ALA A 535 5.71 12.90 -13.09
CA ALA A 535 6.62 13.51 -12.11
C ALA A 535 6.28 13.00 -10.69
N ARG A 536 5.00 13.03 -10.32
CA ARG A 536 4.54 12.57 -9.00
C ARG A 536 4.80 11.09 -8.74
N ARG A 537 4.61 10.22 -9.75
CA ARG A 537 4.90 8.78 -9.63
C ARG A 537 6.40 8.47 -9.60
N ALA A 538 7.22 9.35 -10.18
CA ALA A 538 8.67 9.25 -10.08
C ALA A 538 9.21 9.75 -8.73
N GLY A 539 8.47 10.59 -8.00
CA GLY A 539 8.90 11.17 -6.72
C GLY A 539 9.21 12.68 -6.80
N ASN A 540 9.22 13.26 -8.00
CA ASN A 540 9.34 14.70 -8.18
C ASN A 540 8.02 15.40 -7.83
N GLU A 541 7.74 15.52 -6.53
CA GLU A 541 6.54 16.18 -6.00
C GLU A 541 6.51 17.66 -6.37
N PHE A 542 7.68 18.33 -6.41
CA PHE A 542 7.75 19.74 -6.75
C PHE A 542 7.30 20.01 -8.20
N LEU A 543 7.86 19.30 -9.18
CA LEU A 543 7.44 19.43 -10.57
C LEU A 543 5.97 19.01 -10.78
N PHE A 544 5.42 18.12 -9.94
CA PHE A 544 3.98 17.87 -9.91
C PHE A 544 3.18 19.08 -9.42
N GLN A 545 3.52 19.68 -8.28
CA GLN A 545 2.77 20.81 -7.72
C GLN A 545 2.84 22.04 -8.64
N GLN A 546 4.00 22.35 -9.21
CA GLN A 546 4.19 23.43 -10.19
C GLN A 546 3.24 23.25 -11.40
N LEU A 547 3.28 22.07 -12.05
CA LEU A 547 2.39 21.77 -13.19
C LEU A 547 0.92 21.76 -12.77
N ALA A 548 0.59 21.28 -11.57
CA ALA A 548 -0.78 21.30 -11.08
C ALA A 548 -1.29 22.73 -10.90
N GLN A 549 -0.52 23.60 -10.24
CA GLN A 549 -0.89 25.00 -10.00
C GLN A 549 -1.07 25.78 -11.30
N GLN A 550 -0.14 25.64 -12.26
CA GLN A 550 -0.26 26.26 -13.59
C GLN A 550 -1.55 25.83 -14.32
N ASN A 551 -1.88 24.54 -14.29
CA ASN A 551 -3.13 24.06 -14.88
C ASN A 551 -4.37 24.52 -14.09
N ILE A 552 -4.27 24.70 -12.77
CA ILE A 552 -5.37 25.18 -11.92
C ILE A 552 -5.65 26.66 -12.17
N GLU A 553 -4.64 27.47 -12.44
CA GLU A 553 -4.78 28.88 -12.85
C GLU A 553 -5.57 28.98 -14.17
N VAL A 554 -5.11 28.29 -15.22
CA VAL A 554 -5.80 28.22 -16.54
C VAL A 554 -7.23 27.69 -16.40
N LEU A 555 -7.43 26.58 -15.69
CA LEU A 555 -8.75 25.98 -15.48
C LEU A 555 -9.70 26.90 -14.70
N ASN A 556 -9.21 27.68 -13.72
CA ASN A 556 -10.04 28.65 -13.00
C ASN A 556 -10.40 29.86 -13.87
N GLY A 557 -9.54 30.28 -14.80
CA GLY A 557 -9.88 31.30 -15.81
C GLY A 557 -10.99 30.81 -16.75
N VAL A 558 -10.87 29.60 -17.29
CA VAL A 558 -11.88 28.97 -18.17
C VAL A 558 -13.23 28.79 -17.44
N PHE A 559 -13.19 28.49 -16.14
CA PHE A 559 -14.37 28.36 -15.29
C PHE A 559 -14.70 29.63 -14.46
N GLU A 560 -14.28 30.82 -14.90
CA GLU A 560 -14.67 32.09 -14.28
C GLU A 560 -16.21 32.26 -14.35
N GLY A 561 -16.84 32.64 -13.24
CA GLY A 561 -18.30 32.74 -13.13
C GLY A 561 -19.05 31.38 -13.10
N VAL A 562 -18.41 30.29 -13.55
CA VAL A 562 -19.01 28.96 -13.59
C VAL A 562 -19.12 28.36 -12.19
N GLU A 563 -20.37 28.12 -11.78
CA GLU A 563 -20.72 27.40 -10.55
C GLU A 563 -19.95 26.08 -10.42
N GLN A 564 -19.42 25.78 -9.22
CA GLN A 564 -18.59 24.61 -8.94
C GLN A 564 -19.19 23.27 -9.42
N SER A 565 -20.53 23.12 -9.40
CA SER A 565 -21.23 21.90 -9.87
C SER A 565 -21.26 21.72 -11.40
N LYS A 566 -20.86 22.75 -12.15
CA LYS A 566 -20.86 22.80 -13.63
C LYS A 566 -19.46 22.75 -14.23
N ARG A 567 -18.40 22.84 -13.41
CA ARG A 567 -16.98 22.80 -13.81
C ARG A 567 -16.55 21.38 -14.24
N LYS A 568 -17.02 20.95 -15.40
CA LYS A 568 -16.97 19.57 -15.88
C LYS A 568 -15.83 19.35 -16.85
N ILE A 569 -15.01 18.33 -16.58
CA ILE A 569 -13.86 17.96 -17.41
C ILE A 569 -14.01 16.51 -17.88
N VAL A 570 -13.96 16.25 -19.19
CA VAL A 570 -13.86 14.90 -19.74
C VAL A 570 -12.41 14.59 -20.14
N VAL A 571 -11.94 13.38 -19.84
CA VAL A 571 -10.56 12.90 -20.11
C VAL A 571 -10.54 11.55 -20.83
N THR A 572 -9.61 11.37 -21.77
CA THR A 572 -9.35 10.05 -22.42
C THR A 572 -8.43 9.13 -21.61
N CYS A 573 -7.72 9.67 -20.61
CA CYS A 573 -6.60 9.01 -19.96
C CYS A 573 -6.86 8.73 -18.48
N ALA A 574 -6.78 7.46 -18.08
CA ALA A 574 -6.91 7.01 -16.71
C ALA A 574 -5.93 7.67 -15.71
N HIS A 575 -4.74 8.09 -16.17
CA HIS A 575 -3.77 8.81 -15.35
C HIS A 575 -4.20 10.26 -15.10
N CYS A 576 -4.58 10.98 -16.17
CA CYS A 576 -5.12 12.35 -16.05
C CYS A 576 -6.42 12.37 -15.24
N PHE A 577 -7.26 11.34 -15.39
CA PHE A 577 -8.44 11.14 -14.53
C PHE A 577 -8.08 11.04 -13.06
N ASN A 578 -7.10 10.20 -12.69
CA ASN A 578 -6.69 10.09 -11.29
C ASN A 578 -6.07 11.38 -10.74
N ALA A 579 -5.24 12.06 -11.54
CA ALA A 579 -4.61 13.31 -11.14
C ALA A 579 -5.65 14.42 -10.92
N LEU A 580 -6.47 14.73 -11.93
CA LEU A 580 -7.45 15.81 -11.87
C LEU A 580 -8.59 15.52 -10.86
N ASN A 581 -9.05 14.27 -10.74
CA ASN A 581 -10.17 13.93 -9.86
C ASN A 581 -9.78 13.80 -8.38
N ASN A 582 -8.58 13.26 -8.08
CA ASN A 582 -8.21 12.85 -6.72
C ASN A 582 -7.04 13.65 -6.13
N GLU A 583 -6.18 14.23 -6.96
CA GLU A 583 -4.90 14.80 -6.53
C GLU A 583 -4.84 16.32 -6.66
N TYR A 584 -5.48 16.90 -7.68
CA TYR A 584 -5.64 18.35 -7.78
C TYR A 584 -6.41 18.96 -6.59
N PRO A 585 -7.40 18.28 -5.98
CA PRO A 585 -8.05 18.78 -4.75
C PRO A 585 -7.10 18.92 -3.55
N GLN A 586 -5.93 18.28 -3.57
CA GLN A 586 -4.90 18.42 -2.54
C GLN A 586 -4.11 19.74 -2.67
N VAL A 587 -4.20 20.41 -3.83
CA VAL A 587 -3.53 21.66 -4.19
C VAL A 587 -4.55 22.68 -4.73
N GLY A 588 -5.78 22.67 -4.19
CA GLY A 588 -6.82 23.68 -4.47
C GLY A 588 -7.67 23.48 -5.73
N GLY A 589 -7.30 22.59 -6.65
CA GLY A 589 -8.03 22.35 -7.90
C GLY A 589 -9.20 21.38 -7.75
N SER A 590 -10.44 21.84 -7.88
CA SER A 590 -11.64 20.99 -7.77
C SER A 590 -12.56 21.13 -8.99
N TYR A 591 -12.94 19.99 -9.59
CA TYR A 591 -13.70 19.89 -10.85
C TYR A 591 -14.54 18.59 -10.88
N GLU A 592 -15.67 18.53 -11.61
CA GLU A 592 -16.34 17.25 -11.92
C GLU A 592 -15.61 16.58 -13.09
N VAL A 593 -14.63 15.73 -12.76
CA VAL A 593 -13.88 14.98 -13.79
C VAL A 593 -14.62 13.68 -14.13
N VAL A 594 -14.75 13.38 -15.42
CA VAL A 594 -15.35 12.14 -15.92
C VAL A 594 -14.44 11.47 -16.96
N HIS A 595 -14.19 10.17 -16.80
CA HIS A 595 -13.47 9.41 -17.81
C HIS A 595 -14.34 9.18 -19.04
N HIS A 596 -13.78 9.24 -20.26
CA HIS A 596 -14.56 9.15 -21.50
C HIS A 596 -15.44 7.90 -21.58
N THR A 597 -14.95 6.75 -21.14
CA THR A 597 -15.74 5.50 -21.07
C THR A 597 -16.96 5.60 -20.14
N GLN A 598 -16.94 6.47 -19.11
CA GLN A 598 -18.11 6.74 -18.28
C GLN A 598 -19.09 7.67 -18.99
N LEU A 599 -18.60 8.74 -19.65
CA LEU A 599 -19.46 9.69 -20.37
C LEU A 599 -20.12 9.03 -21.59
N LEU A 600 -19.36 8.32 -22.43
CA LEU A 600 -19.88 7.58 -23.57
C LEU A 600 -20.94 6.55 -23.15
N ASN A 601 -20.75 5.84 -22.03
CA ASN A 601 -21.77 4.95 -21.48
C ASN A 601 -23.05 5.71 -21.02
N ARG A 602 -22.92 6.90 -20.40
CA ARG A 602 -24.09 7.77 -20.11
C ARG A 602 -24.85 8.10 -21.40
N LEU A 603 -24.15 8.44 -22.48
CA LEU A 603 -24.73 8.84 -23.77
C LEU A 603 -25.39 7.68 -24.54
N VAL A 604 -24.78 6.49 -24.52
CA VAL A 604 -25.38 5.24 -25.02
C VAL A 604 -26.68 4.93 -24.25
N ARG A 605 -26.64 4.97 -22.92
CA ARG A 605 -27.81 4.69 -22.08
C ARG A 605 -28.91 5.76 -22.20
N ALA A 606 -28.56 6.98 -22.57
CA ALA A 606 -29.48 8.05 -22.95
C ALA A 606 -29.99 7.96 -24.40
N LYS A 607 -29.58 6.94 -25.18
CA LYS A 607 -29.86 6.77 -26.62
C LYS A 607 -29.38 7.93 -27.51
N LYS A 608 -28.42 8.74 -27.03
CA LYS A 608 -27.71 9.74 -27.85
C LYS A 608 -26.66 9.09 -28.76
N LEU A 609 -26.13 7.93 -28.37
CA LEU A 609 -25.28 7.07 -29.21
C LEU A 609 -26.03 5.76 -29.45
N VAL A 610 -26.49 5.54 -30.67
CA VAL A 610 -27.26 4.35 -31.07
C VAL A 610 -26.42 3.49 -31.99
N GLN A 611 -26.27 2.22 -31.62
CA GLN A 611 -25.61 1.22 -32.44
C GLN A 611 -26.44 0.96 -33.71
N VAL A 612 -25.79 1.02 -34.88
CA VAL A 612 -26.39 0.66 -36.18
C VAL A 612 -25.69 -0.54 -36.83
N LYS A 613 -24.47 -0.87 -36.40
CA LYS A 613 -23.67 -1.99 -36.87
C LYS A 613 -23.07 -2.74 -35.67
N ALA A 614 -23.04 -4.07 -35.73
CA ALA A 614 -22.25 -4.86 -34.78
C ALA A 614 -20.79 -4.90 -35.24
N VAL A 615 -19.85 -4.65 -34.32
CA VAL A 615 -18.43 -4.92 -34.57
C VAL A 615 -18.22 -6.42 -34.81
N GLY A 616 -18.95 -7.29 -34.10
CA GLY A 616 -19.04 -8.73 -34.37
C GLY A 616 -17.78 -9.54 -34.08
N GLN A 617 -16.68 -8.88 -33.71
CA GLN A 617 -15.38 -9.48 -33.42
C GLN A 617 -15.24 -9.89 -31.95
N ASP A 618 -14.38 -10.88 -31.70
CA ASP A 618 -13.97 -11.27 -30.36
C ASP A 618 -12.96 -10.26 -29.80
N VAL A 619 -13.30 -9.68 -28.65
CA VAL A 619 -12.55 -8.62 -27.99
C VAL A 619 -12.17 -9.08 -26.59
N THR A 620 -10.95 -8.77 -26.14
CA THR A 620 -10.59 -8.88 -24.71
C THR A 620 -10.22 -7.52 -24.13
N TYR A 621 -10.38 -7.34 -22.82
CA TYR A 621 -10.24 -6.03 -22.18
C TYR A 621 -9.14 -5.97 -21.12
N HIS A 622 -8.26 -4.99 -21.23
CA HIS A 622 -7.33 -4.62 -20.17
C HIS A 622 -7.91 -3.49 -19.31
N ASP A 623 -8.34 -3.81 -18.09
CA ASP A 623 -8.67 -2.82 -17.05
C ASP A 623 -7.42 -1.98 -16.69
N PRO A 624 -7.38 -0.67 -16.98
CA PRO A 624 -6.28 0.21 -16.59
C PRO A 624 -6.24 0.34 -15.07
N CYS A 625 -5.06 0.24 -14.44
CA CYS A 625 -4.95 0.24 -12.98
C CYS A 625 -5.49 1.52 -12.32
N PHE A 626 -5.28 2.69 -12.92
CA PHE A 626 -5.82 3.95 -12.40
C PHE A 626 -7.34 4.11 -12.60
N LEU A 627 -7.92 3.58 -13.69
CA LEU A 627 -9.36 3.63 -13.92
C LEU A 627 -10.11 2.62 -13.01
N GLY A 628 -9.66 1.36 -13.04
CA GLY A 628 -10.25 0.27 -12.29
C GLY A 628 -9.84 0.29 -10.82
N ARG A 629 -8.57 0.00 -10.49
CA ARG A 629 -8.17 -0.24 -9.09
C ARG A 629 -8.13 1.02 -8.22
N HIS A 630 -7.74 2.17 -8.76
CA HIS A 630 -7.71 3.42 -8.00
C HIS A 630 -9.11 4.08 -7.92
N ASN A 631 -9.88 4.10 -9.02
CA ASN A 631 -11.16 4.83 -9.09
C ASN A 631 -12.43 3.95 -9.12
N LYS A 632 -12.28 2.61 -9.03
CA LYS A 632 -13.36 1.60 -9.02
C LYS A 632 -14.27 1.59 -10.26
N VAL A 633 -13.81 2.14 -11.39
CA VAL A 633 -14.58 2.19 -12.64
C VAL A 633 -14.32 0.91 -13.45
N TYR A 634 -15.18 -0.10 -13.26
CA TYR A 634 -15.09 -1.39 -13.96
C TYR A 634 -16.19 -1.64 -14.99
N ASN A 635 -17.42 -1.21 -14.71
CA ASN A 635 -18.59 -1.60 -15.52
C ASN A 635 -18.74 -0.73 -16.79
N ALA A 636 -18.49 0.58 -16.72
CA ALA A 636 -18.76 1.47 -17.85
C ALA A 636 -18.00 1.12 -19.15
N PRO A 637 -16.71 0.70 -19.14
CA PRO A 637 -16.06 0.19 -20.34
C PRO A 637 -16.71 -1.10 -20.90
N ARG A 638 -17.24 -1.97 -20.02
CA ARG A 638 -17.87 -3.25 -20.39
C ARG A 638 -19.26 -3.05 -20.97
N GLU A 639 -20.07 -2.20 -20.34
CA GLU A 639 -21.36 -1.73 -20.85
C GLU A 639 -21.18 -1.09 -22.25
N LEU A 640 -20.11 -0.32 -22.44
CA LEU A 640 -19.80 0.33 -23.72
C LEU A 640 -19.32 -0.63 -24.82
N MET A 641 -18.48 -1.63 -24.52
CA MET A 641 -18.10 -2.68 -25.48
C MET A 641 -19.28 -3.61 -25.84
N ALA A 642 -20.17 -3.89 -24.89
CA ALA A 642 -21.40 -4.63 -25.18
C ALA A 642 -22.32 -3.84 -26.12
N ALA A 643 -22.41 -2.51 -25.93
CA ALA A 643 -23.21 -1.62 -26.76
C ALA A 643 -22.65 -1.37 -28.17
N SER A 644 -21.40 -1.74 -28.47
CA SER A 644 -20.88 -1.77 -29.84
C SER A 644 -21.10 -3.11 -30.56
N GLY A 645 -21.73 -4.09 -29.89
CA GLY A 645 -21.92 -5.44 -30.42
C GLY A 645 -20.60 -6.21 -30.57
N ALA A 646 -19.63 -5.96 -29.71
CA ALA A 646 -18.40 -6.76 -29.61
C ALA A 646 -18.58 -7.94 -28.65
N LYS A 647 -17.97 -9.09 -28.96
CA LYS A 647 -18.03 -10.29 -28.12
C LYS A 647 -16.87 -10.25 -27.10
N LEU A 648 -17.15 -9.73 -25.91
CA LEU A 648 -16.17 -9.62 -24.83
C LEU A 648 -15.81 -10.99 -24.23
N VAL A 649 -14.53 -11.37 -24.30
CA VAL A 649 -13.93 -12.52 -23.62
C VAL A 649 -12.94 -12.01 -22.57
N GLU A 650 -13.28 -12.23 -21.29
CA GLU A 650 -12.46 -11.75 -20.16
C GLU A 650 -11.20 -12.58 -19.95
N MET A 651 -10.06 -11.90 -19.76
CA MET A 651 -8.82 -12.54 -19.29
C MET A 651 -8.98 -13.15 -17.89
N PRO A 652 -8.22 -14.20 -17.52
CA PRO A 652 -8.28 -14.82 -16.18
C PRO A 652 -8.09 -13.82 -15.01
N ARG A 653 -7.20 -12.83 -15.18
CA ARG A 653 -7.01 -11.67 -14.29
C ARG A 653 -7.70 -10.43 -14.87
N HIS A 654 -8.91 -10.13 -14.44
CA HIS A 654 -9.68 -8.92 -14.80
C HIS A 654 -10.21 -8.18 -13.57
N GLY A 655 -10.77 -6.98 -13.78
CA GLY A 655 -11.35 -6.14 -12.72
C GLY A 655 -10.32 -5.77 -11.65
N GLU A 656 -10.70 -5.87 -10.37
CA GLU A 656 -9.79 -5.63 -9.24
C GLU A 656 -8.54 -6.52 -9.23
N ARG A 657 -8.57 -7.66 -9.92
CA ARG A 657 -7.45 -8.62 -10.06
C ARG A 657 -6.60 -8.39 -11.32
N SER A 658 -6.93 -7.42 -12.18
CA SER A 658 -6.19 -7.14 -13.43
C SER A 658 -4.70 -6.92 -13.21
N MET A 659 -3.85 -7.55 -14.03
CA MET A 659 -2.41 -7.32 -14.03
C MET A 659 -2.07 -6.02 -14.77
N CYS A 660 -1.13 -5.25 -14.24
CA CYS A 660 -0.67 -3.98 -14.82
C CYS A 660 -0.07 -4.17 -16.23
N CYS A 661 -0.21 -3.16 -17.10
CA CYS A 661 0.41 -3.08 -18.42
C CYS A 661 1.91 -2.76 -18.40
N GLY A 662 2.45 -2.25 -17.28
CA GLY A 662 3.86 -1.84 -17.13
C GLY A 662 4.07 -0.33 -16.98
N ALA A 663 3.28 0.51 -17.66
CA ALA A 663 3.52 1.97 -17.77
C ALA A 663 3.55 2.77 -16.44
N GLY A 664 2.79 2.32 -15.45
CA GLY A 664 2.60 3.07 -14.19
C GLY A 664 3.89 3.23 -13.39
N GLY A 665 3.90 4.11 -12.37
CA GLY A 665 5.11 4.31 -11.56
C GLY A 665 6.24 5.01 -12.33
N ALA A 666 5.89 5.81 -13.35
CA ALA A 666 6.79 6.40 -14.34
C ALA A 666 7.57 5.40 -15.23
N ARG A 667 7.28 4.09 -15.16
CA ARG A 667 7.99 3.04 -15.92
C ARG A 667 7.79 3.07 -17.43
N MET A 668 6.81 3.82 -17.95
CA MET A 668 6.72 4.16 -19.38
C MET A 668 7.95 4.92 -19.90
N TRP A 669 8.69 5.59 -19.00
CA TRP A 669 9.84 6.44 -19.32
C TRP A 669 11.18 5.83 -18.89
N MET A 670 11.22 4.53 -18.55
CA MET A 670 12.41 3.85 -18.04
C MET A 670 12.50 2.41 -18.53
N GLU A 671 13.56 2.07 -19.26
CA GLU A 671 13.71 0.77 -19.92
C GLU A 671 13.60 -0.44 -18.97
N GLU A 672 12.95 -1.49 -19.46
CA GLU A 672 12.64 -2.69 -18.67
C GLU A 672 13.68 -3.78 -18.97
N LYS A 673 14.76 -3.76 -18.19
CA LYS A 673 16.01 -4.55 -18.40
C LYS A 673 16.05 -5.90 -17.66
N ILE A 674 15.27 -6.07 -16.58
CA ILE A 674 15.34 -7.26 -15.71
C ILE A 674 14.10 -8.16 -15.89
N GLY A 675 14.37 -9.45 -16.13
CA GLY A 675 13.36 -10.50 -16.24
C GLY A 675 12.50 -10.37 -17.51
N LYS A 676 11.28 -10.88 -17.45
CA LYS A 676 10.28 -10.71 -18.52
C LYS A 676 9.71 -9.28 -18.48
N ARG A 677 9.34 -8.70 -19.63
CA ARG A 677 8.62 -7.41 -19.64
C ARG A 677 7.18 -7.56 -19.15
N ILE A 678 6.68 -6.60 -18.38
CA ILE A 678 5.34 -6.66 -17.76
C ILE A 678 4.24 -6.57 -18.81
N ASN A 679 4.44 -5.79 -19.87
CA ASN A 679 3.51 -5.75 -20.99
C ASN A 679 3.43 -7.09 -21.72
N ILE A 680 4.57 -7.75 -21.96
CA ILE A 680 4.64 -9.07 -22.60
C ILE A 680 3.90 -10.14 -21.78
N ASP A 681 4.02 -10.14 -20.44
CA ASP A 681 3.23 -11.08 -19.61
C ASP A 681 1.73 -10.81 -19.66
N ARG A 682 1.32 -9.54 -19.79
CA ARG A 682 -0.10 -9.19 -19.95
C ARG A 682 -0.63 -9.49 -21.35
N VAL A 683 0.18 -9.36 -22.40
CA VAL A 683 -0.18 -9.72 -23.77
C VAL A 683 -0.26 -11.23 -23.93
N ASP A 684 0.68 -12.00 -23.37
CA ASP A 684 0.58 -13.47 -23.33
C ASP A 684 -0.75 -13.92 -22.70
N GLU A 685 -1.16 -13.30 -21.59
CA GLU A 685 -2.47 -13.56 -20.97
C GLU A 685 -3.64 -13.16 -21.89
N ALA A 686 -3.57 -12.01 -22.55
CA ALA A 686 -4.61 -11.57 -23.50
C ALA A 686 -4.77 -12.53 -24.67
N LEU A 687 -3.67 -13.01 -25.25
CA LEU A 687 -3.67 -13.96 -26.36
C LEU A 687 -4.28 -15.32 -25.97
N THR A 688 -4.31 -15.71 -24.68
CA THR A 688 -5.05 -16.93 -24.25
C THR A 688 -6.56 -16.86 -24.46
N THR A 689 -7.13 -15.66 -24.68
CA THR A 689 -8.55 -15.48 -25.04
C THR A 689 -8.82 -15.57 -26.54
N ASN A 690 -7.76 -15.77 -27.36
CA ASN A 690 -7.77 -15.74 -28.83
C ASN A 690 -8.53 -14.53 -29.44
N PRO A 691 -8.23 -13.28 -29.00
CA PRO A 691 -8.98 -12.09 -29.39
C PRO A 691 -8.56 -11.61 -30.79
N ALA A 692 -9.49 -10.99 -31.53
CA ALA A 692 -9.15 -10.18 -32.71
C ALA A 692 -8.66 -8.77 -32.30
N LYS A 693 -9.21 -8.22 -31.21
CA LYS A 693 -8.85 -6.89 -30.69
C LYS A 693 -8.65 -6.91 -29.17
N ILE A 694 -7.58 -6.26 -28.71
CA ILE A 694 -7.34 -5.97 -27.28
C ILE A 694 -7.77 -4.54 -27.00
N ALA A 695 -8.89 -4.38 -26.30
CA ALA A 695 -9.44 -3.10 -25.90
C ALA A 695 -8.84 -2.61 -24.57
N THR A 696 -8.67 -1.30 -24.45
CA THR A 696 -8.32 -0.63 -23.19
C THR A 696 -9.03 0.73 -23.07
N GLY A 697 -8.89 1.39 -21.93
CA GLY A 697 -9.42 2.74 -21.68
C GLY A 697 -8.34 3.66 -21.13
N CYS A 698 -7.16 3.68 -21.75
CA CYS A 698 -6.01 4.48 -21.31
C CYS A 698 -4.90 4.50 -22.38
N PRO A 699 -4.46 5.68 -22.87
CA PRO A 699 -3.35 5.83 -23.81
C PRO A 699 -2.06 5.10 -23.41
N PHE A 700 -1.58 5.27 -22.17
CA PHE A 700 -0.39 4.59 -21.68
C PHE A 700 -0.51 3.05 -21.70
N CYS A 701 -1.73 2.52 -21.47
CA CYS A 701 -1.98 1.09 -21.58
C CYS A 701 -2.01 0.65 -23.05
N ARG A 702 -2.56 1.47 -23.96
CA ARG A 702 -2.57 1.20 -25.40
C ARG A 702 -1.15 1.09 -25.94
N VAL A 703 -0.26 2.03 -25.62
CA VAL A 703 1.17 1.99 -26.04
C VAL A 703 1.82 0.68 -25.58
N MET A 704 1.91 0.44 -24.26
CA MET A 704 2.55 -0.76 -23.73
C MET A 704 2.00 -2.07 -24.30
N LEU A 705 0.68 -2.18 -24.46
CA LEU A 705 0.06 -3.38 -25.01
C LEU A 705 0.29 -3.52 -26.52
N THR A 706 0.33 -2.40 -27.28
CA THR A 706 0.70 -2.42 -28.71
C THR A 706 2.11 -2.95 -28.87
N ASP A 707 3.07 -2.35 -28.16
CA ASP A 707 4.48 -2.72 -28.24
C ASP A 707 4.70 -4.18 -27.80
N GLY A 708 3.88 -4.66 -26.85
CA GLY A 708 3.87 -6.06 -26.41
C GLY A 708 3.21 -7.03 -27.41
N VAL A 709 2.26 -6.58 -28.23
CA VAL A 709 1.67 -7.35 -29.33
C VAL A 709 2.62 -7.41 -30.53
N THR A 710 3.26 -6.31 -30.91
CA THR A 710 4.27 -6.28 -31.98
C THR A 710 5.41 -7.27 -31.70
N ALA A 711 5.98 -7.23 -30.48
CA ALA A 711 7.00 -8.19 -30.04
C ALA A 711 6.51 -9.66 -29.91
N ARG A 712 5.21 -9.93 -30.06
CA ARG A 712 4.66 -11.29 -30.20
C ARG A 712 4.35 -11.66 -31.64
N GLN A 713 3.97 -10.70 -32.47
CA GLN A 713 3.83 -10.88 -33.92
C GLN A 713 5.20 -11.21 -34.57
N GLU A 714 6.28 -10.58 -34.08
CA GLU A 714 7.67 -10.96 -34.42
C GLU A 714 8.05 -12.40 -34.01
N GLU A 715 7.35 -12.99 -33.02
CA GLU A 715 7.48 -14.40 -32.62
C GLU A 715 6.45 -15.34 -33.30
N GLY A 716 5.68 -14.87 -34.28
CA GLY A 716 4.61 -15.63 -34.94
C GLY A 716 3.39 -15.90 -34.05
N LYS A 717 3.02 -14.96 -33.17
CA LYS A 717 1.94 -15.09 -32.19
C LYS A 717 1.05 -13.85 -32.18
N GLY A 718 -0.27 -14.03 -32.24
CA GLY A 718 -1.20 -12.90 -32.26
C GLY A 718 -1.14 -12.10 -33.57
N GLU A 719 -0.85 -12.76 -34.69
CA GLU A 719 -0.98 -12.20 -36.03
C GLU A 719 -2.41 -11.63 -36.22
N GLY A 720 -2.51 -10.45 -36.83
CA GLY A 720 -3.80 -9.76 -37.03
C GLY A 720 -4.43 -9.12 -35.78
N VAL A 721 -3.87 -9.32 -34.59
CA VAL A 721 -4.42 -8.74 -33.34
C VAL A 721 -4.09 -7.24 -33.24
N GLU A 722 -5.13 -6.41 -33.10
CA GLU A 722 -4.97 -4.95 -32.93
C GLU A 722 -5.18 -4.52 -31.45
N VAL A 723 -4.49 -3.45 -31.03
CA VAL A 723 -4.67 -2.84 -29.69
C VAL A 723 -5.31 -1.46 -29.83
N ILE A 724 -6.50 -1.30 -29.24
CA ILE A 724 -7.37 -0.13 -29.44
C ILE A 724 -7.99 0.38 -28.14
N ASP A 725 -8.54 1.59 -28.19
CA ASP A 725 -9.37 2.11 -27.10
C ASP A 725 -10.86 1.79 -27.34
N VAL A 726 -11.63 1.57 -26.27
CA VAL A 726 -13.08 1.32 -26.33
C VAL A 726 -13.85 2.42 -27.10
N ALA A 727 -13.34 3.66 -27.15
CA ALA A 727 -13.92 4.71 -28.00
C ALA A 727 -13.93 4.35 -29.49
N GLN A 728 -12.88 3.70 -30.01
CA GLN A 728 -12.83 3.28 -31.42
C GLN A 728 -13.83 2.14 -31.69
N LEU A 729 -13.98 1.17 -30.77
CA LEU A 729 -15.03 0.15 -30.85
C LEU A 729 -16.43 0.75 -30.92
N MET A 730 -16.71 1.79 -30.13
CA MET A 730 -18.02 2.44 -30.19
C MET A 730 -18.21 3.18 -31.52
N LEU A 731 -17.18 3.91 -31.99
CA LEU A 731 -17.24 4.62 -33.27
C LEU A 731 -17.45 3.69 -34.47
N GLU A 732 -16.82 2.52 -34.48
CA GLU A 732 -17.02 1.47 -35.52
C GLU A 732 -18.47 0.94 -35.61
N SER A 733 -19.29 1.19 -34.57
CA SER A 733 -20.62 0.60 -34.40
C SER A 733 -21.80 1.57 -34.58
N ILE A 734 -21.53 2.88 -34.58
CA ILE A 734 -22.55 3.93 -34.79
C ILE A 734 -22.61 4.38 -36.25
N SER A 735 -23.69 5.06 -36.63
CA SER A 735 -23.74 5.77 -37.91
C SER A 735 -22.80 6.98 -37.87
N ARG A 736 -21.88 7.09 -38.83
CA ARG A 736 -21.20 8.37 -39.06
C ARG A 736 -22.21 9.45 -39.43
N VAL A 737 -21.89 10.68 -39.07
CA VAL A 737 -22.71 11.88 -39.28
C VAL A 737 -21.90 12.85 -40.13
N GLU A 738 -22.55 13.46 -41.13
CA GLU A 738 -21.94 14.48 -42.00
C GLU A 738 -21.21 15.56 -41.20
N ALA A 739 -19.98 15.90 -41.59
CA ALA A 739 -19.09 16.73 -40.81
C ALA A 739 -19.66 18.13 -40.51
N ALA A 740 -20.36 18.76 -41.47
CA ALA A 740 -21.06 20.02 -41.24
C ALA A 740 -22.09 19.95 -40.09
N LYS A 741 -22.79 18.81 -39.95
CA LYS A 741 -23.73 18.58 -38.85
C LYS A 741 -23.01 18.29 -37.52
N LEU A 742 -21.77 17.81 -37.55
CA LEU A 742 -20.91 17.72 -36.35
C LEU A 742 -20.47 19.12 -35.89
N SER A 743 -20.07 20.01 -36.81
CA SER A 743 -19.82 21.43 -36.50
C SER A 743 -21.05 22.13 -35.91
N ASP A 744 -22.23 22.00 -36.55
CA ASP A 744 -23.49 22.57 -36.00
C ASP A 744 -23.85 21.98 -34.63
N ASN A 745 -23.63 20.67 -34.44
CA ASN A 745 -23.80 20.01 -33.15
C ASN A 745 -22.86 20.56 -32.06
N LEU A 746 -21.70 21.13 -32.40
CA LEU A 746 -20.78 21.76 -31.43
C LEU A 746 -20.95 23.28 -31.29
N LYS A 747 -21.39 23.99 -32.33
CA LYS A 747 -21.56 25.45 -32.36
C LYS A 747 -22.32 26.01 -31.15
N VAL A 748 -21.69 26.87 -30.37
CA VAL A 748 -22.31 27.62 -29.26
C VAL A 748 -22.37 29.10 -29.65
N VAL A 749 -23.56 29.70 -29.56
CA VAL A 749 -23.68 31.16 -29.65
C VAL A 749 -23.37 31.72 -28.27
N GLN A 750 -22.15 32.24 -28.10
CA GLN A 750 -21.81 33.06 -26.95
C GLN A 750 -22.80 34.23 -26.90
N GLN A 751 -23.58 34.33 -25.83
CA GLN A 751 -24.16 35.63 -25.48
C GLN A 751 -22.97 36.53 -25.12
N PRO A 752 -22.85 37.76 -25.66
CA PRO A 752 -21.88 38.68 -25.11
C PRO A 752 -22.19 38.81 -23.62
N LYS A 753 -21.17 38.72 -22.74
CA LYS A 753 -21.32 39.14 -21.34
C LYS A 753 -21.82 40.58 -21.39
N THR A 754 -23.12 40.79 -21.21
CA THR A 754 -23.67 42.13 -21.01
C THR A 754 -22.85 42.72 -19.88
N PRO A 755 -22.29 43.93 -20.02
CA PRO A 755 -21.77 44.63 -18.86
C PRO A 755 -22.86 44.55 -17.81
N VAL A 756 -22.53 44.10 -16.60
CA VAL A 756 -23.45 44.30 -15.49
C VAL A 756 -23.43 45.81 -15.29
N GLU A 757 -24.37 46.48 -15.94
CA GLU A 757 -24.88 47.76 -15.51
C GLU A 757 -25.31 47.52 -14.07
N VAL A 758 -24.44 47.91 -13.15
CA VAL A 758 -24.77 48.09 -11.75
C VAL A 758 -25.75 49.25 -11.78
N GLU A 759 -27.05 48.93 -11.86
CA GLU A 759 -28.13 49.90 -11.95
C GLU A 759 -27.92 51.00 -10.90
N GLU A 760 -28.25 52.24 -11.27
CA GLU A 760 -27.78 53.50 -10.65
C GLU A 760 -28.12 53.67 -9.15
N THR A 761 -28.84 52.71 -8.58
CA THR A 761 -29.02 52.42 -7.15
C THR A 761 -27.77 52.62 -6.27
N ALA A 762 -26.55 52.42 -6.81
CA ALA A 762 -25.32 52.69 -6.06
C ALA A 762 -25.10 54.20 -5.81
N GLU A 763 -25.34 55.06 -6.81
CA GLU A 763 -25.19 56.51 -6.65
C GLU A 763 -26.37 57.17 -5.91
N GLU A 764 -27.60 56.64 -6.02
CA GLU A 764 -28.73 57.16 -5.24
C GLU A 764 -28.58 56.83 -3.74
N VAL A 765 -28.19 55.59 -3.41
CA VAL A 765 -27.95 55.18 -2.01
C VAL A 765 -26.73 55.89 -1.41
N GLU A 766 -25.70 56.23 -2.20
CA GLU A 766 -24.59 57.05 -1.69
C GLU A 766 -24.98 58.53 -1.50
N LYS A 767 -25.93 59.07 -2.28
CA LYS A 767 -26.47 60.43 -2.09
C LYS A 767 -27.36 60.55 -0.84
N GLU A 768 -28.34 59.65 -0.64
CA GLU A 768 -29.14 59.62 0.61
C GLU A 768 -28.23 59.53 1.85
N ARG A 769 -27.18 58.71 1.77
CA ARG A 769 -26.24 58.49 2.87
C ARG A 769 -25.33 59.67 3.15
N VAL A 770 -25.09 60.56 2.19
CA VAL A 770 -24.33 61.80 2.42
C VAL A 770 -25.21 62.85 3.09
N GLU A 771 -26.47 63.01 2.67
CA GLU A 771 -27.40 63.95 3.33
C GLU A 771 -27.69 63.54 4.79
N GLU A 772 -27.87 62.26 5.09
CA GLU A 772 -28.10 61.79 6.47
C GLU A 772 -26.87 62.02 7.39
N VAL A 773 -25.66 62.06 6.83
CA VAL A 773 -24.41 62.25 7.59
C VAL A 773 -24.09 63.72 7.86
N GLU A 774 -24.42 64.66 6.97
CA GLU A 774 -24.19 66.09 7.23
C GLU A 774 -25.04 66.65 8.38
N VAL A 775 -26.25 66.12 8.59
CA VAL A 775 -27.16 66.54 9.68
C VAL A 775 -26.68 66.06 11.07
N ALA A 776 -25.88 64.99 11.14
CA ALA A 776 -25.49 64.37 12.41
C ALA A 776 -24.28 65.02 13.13
N ALA A 777 -23.61 66.00 12.50
CA ALA A 777 -22.30 66.50 12.93
C ALA A 777 -22.32 67.54 14.08
N ALA A 778 -22.98 67.23 15.22
CA ALA A 778 -23.11 68.16 16.34
C ALA A 778 -22.72 67.58 17.73
N ALA A 779 -21.56 68.03 18.24
CA ALA A 779 -21.10 67.94 19.65
C ALA A 779 -20.63 66.53 20.15
N PRO A 780 -19.98 66.40 21.34
CA PRO A 780 -18.55 66.05 21.32
C PRO A 780 -18.10 64.86 22.23
N ALA A 781 -16.79 64.60 22.21
CA ALA A 781 -16.13 63.33 22.55
C ALA A 781 -15.86 63.01 24.04
N ALA A 782 -15.57 61.72 24.30
CA ALA A 782 -14.95 61.14 25.51
C ALA A 782 -13.93 60.02 25.09
N PRO A 783 -13.06 59.49 25.98
CA PRO A 783 -11.66 59.15 25.60
C PRO A 783 -11.32 57.67 25.30
N LYS A 784 -10.05 57.43 24.89
CA LYS A 784 -9.49 56.15 24.40
C LYS A 784 -8.54 55.45 25.41
N THR A 785 -8.52 54.12 25.39
CA THR A 785 -7.36 53.22 25.68
C THR A 785 -7.60 51.90 24.92
N THR A 786 -6.84 51.57 23.86
CA THR A 786 -5.56 50.80 23.82
C THR A 786 -5.63 49.37 24.38
N GLY A 787 -5.32 48.30 23.62
CA GLY A 787 -4.94 48.24 22.19
C GLY A 787 -4.49 46.83 21.74
N ALA A 788 -4.32 46.64 20.43
CA ALA A 788 -3.81 45.41 19.80
C ALA A 788 -2.90 45.75 18.59
N PRO A 789 -1.92 44.89 18.22
CA PRO A 789 -0.92 45.22 17.20
C PRO A 789 -1.43 45.10 15.75
N LYS A 790 -0.71 45.75 14.83
CA LYS A 790 -1.06 45.86 13.40
C LYS A 790 -0.44 44.75 12.54
N ALA A 791 -1.12 44.40 11.46
CA ALA A 791 -0.48 43.92 10.23
C ALA A 791 -0.03 45.12 9.36
N GLY A 792 0.94 44.91 8.46
CA GLY A 792 1.37 45.92 7.50
C GLY A 792 2.08 45.26 6.31
N GLY A 793 1.90 45.82 5.12
CA GLY A 793 2.50 45.33 3.88
C GLY A 793 3.04 46.46 3.00
N LEU A 794 3.94 46.12 2.09
CA LEU A 794 4.47 46.99 1.03
C LEU A 794 4.39 46.22 -0.30
N GLN A 795 3.69 46.73 -1.31
CA GLN A 795 4.17 47.72 -2.29
C GLN A 795 5.29 47.21 -3.20
N MET A 796 4.91 46.52 -4.28
CA MET A 796 5.74 46.38 -5.49
C MET A 796 5.49 47.56 -6.44
N LYS A 797 6.56 48.16 -6.97
CA LYS A 797 6.47 49.20 -8.01
C LYS A 797 6.59 48.57 -9.40
N GLY A 798 5.50 48.54 -10.15
CA GLY A 798 5.49 48.13 -11.56
C GLY A 798 6.26 49.12 -12.45
N GLY A 799 6.95 48.59 -13.47
CA GLY A 799 7.81 49.37 -14.36
C GLY A 799 8.02 48.71 -15.72
N LEU A 800 6.93 48.46 -16.45
CA LEU A 800 6.95 47.94 -17.82
C LEU A 800 6.23 48.89 -18.77
N LYS A 801 6.76 49.04 -19.98
CA LYS A 801 6.33 50.03 -20.98
C LYS A 801 5.90 49.31 -22.26
N ALA A 802 4.64 49.47 -22.66
CA ALA A 802 4.06 48.78 -23.81
C ALA A 802 4.55 49.33 -25.16
N PRO A 803 4.59 48.48 -26.20
CA PRO A 803 4.58 48.90 -27.60
C PRO A 803 3.33 48.40 -28.35
N GLY A 804 2.67 49.29 -29.09
CA GLY A 804 1.70 48.91 -30.14
C GLY A 804 2.37 48.83 -31.52
N GLY A 805 1.75 48.12 -32.46
CA GLY A 805 2.10 48.17 -33.89
C GLY A 805 1.26 49.21 -34.67
N PRO A 806 1.17 49.12 -36.01
CA PRO A 806 1.94 48.27 -36.92
C PRO A 806 2.57 49.03 -38.11
N LYS A 807 3.52 48.41 -38.83
CA LYS A 807 3.82 48.78 -40.24
C LYS A 807 4.60 47.70 -41.01
N ALA A 808 4.39 47.68 -42.33
CA ALA A 808 5.05 46.89 -43.36
C ALA A 808 4.98 47.69 -44.70
N PRO A 809 5.54 47.26 -45.85
CA PRO A 809 6.33 46.05 -46.12
C PRO A 809 7.67 46.29 -46.89
N GLY A 810 8.43 45.22 -47.14
CA GLY A 810 9.49 45.14 -48.16
C GLY A 810 10.92 44.88 -47.61
N GLY A 811 11.76 44.03 -48.22
CA GLY A 811 11.46 43.07 -49.29
C GLY A 811 12.69 42.30 -49.85
N ALA A 812 12.42 41.07 -50.31
CA ALA A 812 13.18 40.25 -51.29
C ALA A 812 14.59 39.66 -51.00
N LYS A 813 14.75 38.41 -51.50
CA LYS A 813 15.95 37.64 -51.91
C LYS A 813 16.85 36.92 -50.87
N ALA A 814 16.88 35.59 -51.05
CA ALA A 814 17.96 34.62 -50.78
C ALA A 814 18.82 34.43 -52.09
N PRO A 815 19.67 33.39 -52.36
CA PRO A 815 19.89 32.09 -51.66
C PRO A 815 21.36 31.54 -51.60
N ALA A 816 21.50 30.26 -51.15
CA ALA A 816 22.62 29.30 -51.33
C ALA A 816 23.90 29.51 -50.45
N SER A 817 24.78 28.50 -50.20
CA SER A 817 24.90 27.12 -50.73
C SER A 817 25.43 26.05 -49.73
N GLU A 818 25.46 24.79 -50.20
CA GLU A 818 26.12 23.55 -49.71
C GLU A 818 27.68 23.61 -49.70
N ALA A 819 28.50 22.64 -49.21
CA ALA A 819 28.42 21.53 -48.21
C ALA A 819 29.84 20.84 -48.03
N ALA A 820 29.95 19.84 -47.13
CA ALA A 820 31.09 18.87 -46.95
C ALA A 820 32.46 19.43 -46.44
N GLU A 821 33.41 18.68 -45.83
CA GLU A 821 33.47 17.31 -45.25
C GLU A 821 34.49 17.25 -44.06
N ALA A 822 34.75 16.07 -43.45
CA ALA A 822 35.56 15.90 -42.22
C ALA A 822 36.99 15.30 -42.46
N PRO A 823 37.90 15.24 -41.45
CA PRO A 823 37.94 14.04 -40.58
C PRO A 823 38.38 14.19 -39.09
N ALA A 824 37.87 13.28 -38.26
CA ALA A 824 38.32 12.69 -36.97
C ALA A 824 39.40 13.34 -36.04
N ALA A 825 38.95 13.71 -34.81
CA ALA A 825 39.26 13.11 -33.47
C ALA A 825 40.74 12.98 -32.95
N PRO A 826 41.02 12.96 -31.61
CA PRO A 826 40.10 12.57 -30.51
C PRO A 826 40.14 13.33 -29.14
N LYS A 827 38.99 13.26 -28.43
CA LYS A 827 38.76 13.21 -26.96
C LYS A 827 39.35 14.27 -25.99
N ALA A 828 38.44 15.02 -25.33
CA ALA A 828 38.57 15.55 -23.97
C ALA A 828 37.20 15.64 -23.26
N LYS A 829 37.16 15.81 -21.93
CA LYS A 829 35.93 15.82 -21.10
C LYS A 829 35.24 17.20 -21.06
N PRO A 830 33.91 17.29 -20.90
CA PRO A 830 33.22 18.55 -20.61
C PRO A 830 33.44 18.98 -19.15
N GLY A 831 33.61 20.29 -18.92
CA GLY A 831 33.70 20.89 -17.58
C GLY A 831 32.38 21.54 -17.14
N GLY A 832 32.11 21.54 -15.84
CA GLY A 832 30.95 22.25 -15.26
C GLY A 832 31.17 23.77 -15.16
N LEU A 833 30.08 24.53 -15.17
CA LEU A 833 30.12 25.97 -14.88
C LEU A 833 30.27 26.21 -13.38
N GLN A 834 31.26 27.03 -12.99
CA GLN A 834 31.43 27.50 -11.62
C GLN A 834 31.02 28.98 -11.52
N MET A 835 30.15 29.31 -10.57
CA MET A 835 29.95 30.69 -10.11
C MET A 835 31.24 31.21 -9.46
N LYS A 836 31.51 32.53 -9.56
CA LYS A 836 32.73 33.16 -9.04
C LYS A 836 32.47 34.11 -7.87
N GLY A 837 33.35 34.02 -6.86
CA GLY A 837 33.53 35.02 -5.79
C GLY A 837 32.86 34.64 -4.46
N GLY A 838 33.56 34.41 -3.34
CA GLY A 838 35.00 34.16 -3.16
C GLY A 838 35.76 35.25 -2.38
N LEU A 839 36.32 34.89 -1.22
CA LEU A 839 37.43 35.57 -0.54
C LEU A 839 38.09 34.67 0.53
N LYS A 840 39.26 34.14 0.17
CA LYS A 840 40.50 33.93 0.97
C LYS A 840 40.41 33.78 2.51
N GLY A 841 40.82 32.60 3.01
CA GLY A 841 41.54 32.46 4.29
C GLY A 841 43.07 32.56 4.10
N PRO A 842 43.87 32.42 5.18
CA PRO A 842 45.02 31.47 5.10
C PRO A 842 45.42 30.76 6.42
N GLY A 843 46.03 29.57 6.29
CA GLY A 843 47.42 29.42 6.80
C GLY A 843 47.72 28.89 8.22
N ALA A 844 47.29 27.66 8.54
CA ALA A 844 48.03 26.60 9.25
C ALA A 844 49.20 26.88 10.26
N LYS A 845 49.14 26.16 11.41
CA LYS A 845 50.23 25.63 12.28
C LYS A 845 51.07 26.58 13.18
N LYS A 846 50.87 26.48 14.51
CA LYS A 846 51.68 25.67 15.50
C LYS A 846 51.55 26.26 16.93
N ALA A 847 51.66 25.40 17.94
CA ALA A 847 51.25 25.68 19.33
C ALA A 847 52.18 26.59 20.16
N ALA A 848 51.58 27.36 21.08
CA ALA A 848 52.12 27.68 22.40
C ALA A 848 50.99 28.07 23.40
N ALA A 849 51.15 27.68 24.65
CA ALA A 849 50.52 28.25 25.85
C ALA A 849 51.68 28.80 26.74
N PRO A 850 51.47 29.61 27.80
CA PRO A 850 50.23 29.80 28.57
C PRO A 850 49.97 31.28 29.01
N ALA A 851 49.27 31.44 30.13
CA ALA A 851 49.13 32.63 31.00
C ALA A 851 48.03 33.67 30.66
N ALA A 852 46.95 33.62 31.45
CA ALA A 852 46.27 34.82 31.97
C ALA A 852 47.04 35.30 33.23
N PRO A 853 46.86 36.55 33.72
CA PRO A 853 45.65 36.85 34.53
C PRO A 853 45.14 38.32 34.42
N ALA A 854 44.08 38.62 35.19
CA ALA A 854 43.64 39.96 35.65
C ALA A 854 43.08 40.94 34.58
N ALA A 855 42.12 41.83 34.89
CA ALA A 855 41.20 41.88 36.05
C ALA A 855 39.93 42.70 35.72
N SER A 856 38.98 42.64 36.67
CA SER A 856 37.77 43.46 36.89
C SER A 856 38.06 44.97 37.02
N GLU A 857 37.12 45.92 37.23
CA GLU A 857 35.78 45.93 37.88
C GLU A 857 34.82 46.89 37.11
N ALA A 858 33.63 47.35 37.54
CA ALA A 858 32.83 47.36 38.79
C ALA A 858 31.37 47.79 38.41
N SER A 859 30.32 47.79 39.25
CA SER A 859 30.01 47.17 40.55
C SER A 859 28.52 47.46 40.90
N ALA A 860 27.80 46.52 41.53
CA ALA A 860 26.71 46.78 42.49
C ALA A 860 26.13 45.47 43.10
N ALA A 861 26.04 45.42 44.43
CA ALA A 861 25.42 44.37 45.26
C ALA A 861 25.24 44.95 46.70
N PRO A 862 24.91 44.21 47.77
CA PRO A 862 24.29 42.88 47.90
C PRO A 862 23.10 42.84 48.90
N ALA A 863 22.45 41.67 49.07
CA ALA A 863 21.84 41.20 50.32
C ALA A 863 21.69 39.66 50.26
N ALA A 864 21.69 38.96 51.40
CA ALA A 864 21.72 37.49 51.43
C ALA A 864 21.03 36.89 52.66
N GLU A 865 20.44 35.70 52.52
CA GLU A 865 20.49 34.57 53.48
C GLU A 865 19.83 33.29 52.89
N ALA A 866 19.97 32.14 53.55
CA ALA A 866 19.56 30.80 53.09
C ALA A 866 19.37 29.87 54.32
N PRO A 867 19.08 28.54 54.20
CA PRO A 867 18.58 27.72 53.08
C PRO A 867 17.34 26.84 53.41
N ALA A 868 16.60 26.33 52.42
CA ALA A 868 15.70 25.17 52.57
C ALA A 868 15.30 24.48 51.24
N ALA A 869 15.00 23.18 51.27
CA ALA A 869 14.44 22.36 50.18
C ALA A 869 13.78 21.08 50.77
N PRO A 870 12.98 20.26 50.04
CA PRO A 870 12.60 20.36 48.62
C PRO A 870 11.08 20.19 48.28
N LYS A 871 10.73 20.59 47.05
CA LYS A 871 9.65 20.11 46.13
C LYS A 871 8.48 19.25 46.66
N ALA A 872 7.26 19.70 46.34
CA ALA A 872 6.09 18.83 46.06
C ALA A 872 5.29 19.38 44.85
N LYS A 873 4.56 18.51 44.13
CA LYS A 873 3.63 18.87 43.04
C LYS A 873 2.17 18.60 43.44
N PRO A 874 1.21 19.48 43.11
CA PRO A 874 -0.22 19.16 43.18
C PRO A 874 -0.80 18.67 41.83
N GLY A 875 -2.04 18.19 41.85
CA GLY A 875 -2.94 18.18 40.69
C GLY A 875 -3.51 19.58 40.40
N GLY A 876 -4.53 19.77 39.55
CA GLY A 876 -5.38 18.78 38.88
C GLY A 876 -6.86 19.22 38.86
N LEU A 877 -7.18 20.32 38.15
CA LEU A 877 -8.54 20.80 37.89
C LEU A 877 -8.74 20.89 36.36
N GLN A 878 -9.82 20.40 35.75
CA GLN A 878 -11.26 20.69 35.92
C GLN A 878 -11.71 22.04 35.33
N MET A 879 -12.65 21.97 34.38
CA MET A 879 -13.40 23.10 33.83
C MET A 879 -14.91 22.85 33.97
N LYS A 880 -15.66 23.88 34.36
CA LYS A 880 -17.14 23.98 34.28
C LYS A 880 -17.46 25.04 33.21
N GLY A 881 -18.65 25.11 32.59
CA GLY A 881 -19.88 24.30 32.67
C GLY A 881 -20.98 24.97 31.82
N GLY A 882 -22.15 24.35 31.62
CA GLY A 882 -23.20 24.93 30.75
C GLY A 882 -24.60 24.33 30.93
N LEU A 883 -25.51 25.13 31.50
CA LEU A 883 -26.88 24.81 31.93
C LEU A 883 -27.86 24.37 30.82
N LYS A 884 -28.72 23.36 31.10
CA LYS A 884 -30.19 23.53 31.20
C LYS A 884 -30.91 22.31 31.80
N ALA A 885 -32.10 22.54 32.37
CA ALA A 885 -33.08 21.59 32.90
C ALA A 885 -34.50 22.21 32.71
N PRO A 886 -35.67 21.53 32.93
CA PRO A 886 -36.02 20.86 34.20
C PRO A 886 -36.82 19.53 34.10
N GLY A 887 -36.95 18.84 35.24
CA GLY A 887 -37.84 17.69 35.50
C GLY A 887 -37.79 17.34 37.00
N ALA A 888 -38.89 16.99 37.66
CA ALA A 888 -39.02 17.19 39.11
C ALA A 888 -39.67 16.04 39.93
N LYS A 889 -39.45 16.14 41.25
CA LYS A 889 -40.04 15.41 42.42
C LYS A 889 -39.36 14.10 42.89
N ALA A 890 -38.93 14.16 44.15
CA ALA A 890 -38.84 13.07 45.15
C ALA A 890 -39.69 13.51 46.38
N PRO A 891 -39.84 12.75 47.50
CA PRO A 891 -38.75 12.56 48.48
C PRO A 891 -38.75 11.23 49.29
N GLY A 892 -37.76 11.04 50.19
CA GLY A 892 -37.63 9.95 51.17
C GLY A 892 -36.40 9.06 50.92
N ALA A 893 -35.25 9.10 51.62
CA ALA A 893 -34.92 9.22 53.06
C ALA A 893 -35.14 7.90 53.86
N ALA A 894 -34.20 7.35 54.64
CA ALA A 894 -32.82 7.77 54.98
C ALA A 894 -31.91 6.57 55.40
N LYS A 895 -30.62 6.85 55.67
CA LYS A 895 -29.66 5.99 56.41
C LYS A 895 -29.45 6.61 57.82
N PRO A 896 -28.97 5.90 58.86
CA PRO A 896 -27.51 5.84 59.09
C PRO A 896 -26.95 4.62 59.86
N ALA A 897 -25.61 4.58 59.94
CA ALA A 897 -24.77 4.04 61.04
C ALA A 897 -24.72 2.54 61.41
N ALA A 898 -23.53 2.16 61.91
CA ALA A 898 -23.23 1.01 62.79
C ALA A 898 -22.58 1.56 64.08
N PRO A 899 -22.38 0.77 65.14
CA PRO A 899 -20.99 0.60 65.62
C PRO A 899 -20.63 -0.72 66.37
N ALA A 900 -19.31 -0.96 66.44
CA ALA A 900 -18.54 -1.58 67.55
C ALA A 900 -18.68 -3.08 67.93
N ALA A 901 -17.59 -3.57 68.55
CA ALA A 901 -17.41 -4.87 69.24
C ALA A 901 -17.02 -4.61 70.73
N PRO A 902 -16.79 -5.64 71.57
CA PRO A 902 -15.41 -5.88 72.05
C PRO A 902 -15.07 -7.34 72.49
N ALA A 903 -13.84 -7.53 73.01
CA ALA A 903 -13.34 -8.61 73.91
C ALA A 903 -13.07 -10.02 73.29
N GLU A 904 -12.09 -10.82 73.74
CA GLU A 904 -11.00 -10.60 74.73
C GLU A 904 -9.74 -11.47 74.47
N SER A 905 -8.71 -11.34 75.33
CA SER A 905 -7.30 -11.73 75.12
C SER A 905 -6.72 -12.73 76.12
N SER A 906 -5.68 -13.49 75.74
CA SER A 906 -4.56 -13.88 76.63
C SER A 906 -3.32 -14.37 75.85
N SER A 907 -2.18 -14.53 76.52
CA SER A 907 -0.83 -14.71 75.92
C SER A 907 0.17 -15.35 76.89
N GLU A 908 1.25 -15.99 76.40
CA GLU A 908 2.55 -16.02 77.13
C GLU A 908 3.76 -16.48 76.27
N ALA A 909 4.98 -16.29 76.79
CA ALA A 909 6.31 -16.66 76.26
C ALA A 909 7.28 -16.94 77.45
N PRO A 910 8.58 -17.34 77.30
CA PRO A 910 9.64 -16.36 76.96
C PRO A 910 11.01 -16.86 76.37
N ALA A 911 11.73 -15.91 75.73
CA ALA A 911 13.19 -15.60 75.77
C ALA A 911 14.34 -16.62 75.42
N ALA A 912 15.52 -16.03 75.14
CA ALA A 912 16.86 -16.60 74.82
C ALA A 912 17.10 -17.08 73.36
N GLU A 913 18.27 -16.88 72.70
CA GLU A 913 19.37 -15.90 72.90
C GLU A 913 20.21 -15.66 71.60
N ALA A 914 21.52 -15.32 71.68
CA ALA A 914 22.45 -14.98 70.57
C ALA A 914 23.88 -15.56 70.86
N PRO A 915 24.97 -15.33 70.07
CA PRO A 915 25.14 -14.54 68.84
C PRO A 915 26.03 -15.19 67.73
N ALA A 916 26.55 -14.34 66.82
CA ALA A 916 27.81 -14.43 66.05
C ALA A 916 27.78 -14.80 64.53
N VAL A 917 28.71 -14.16 63.80
CA VAL A 917 28.97 -14.28 62.35
C VAL A 917 30.49 -14.13 62.10
N PRO A 918 31.09 -14.90 61.18
CA PRO A 918 32.18 -14.36 60.36
C PRO A 918 32.04 -14.65 58.85
N LYS A 919 32.77 -13.87 58.03
CA LYS A 919 32.84 -14.01 56.56
C LYS A 919 34.06 -14.84 56.13
N ALA A 920 33.96 -15.66 55.07
CA ALA A 920 35.07 -15.94 54.15
C ALA A 920 34.64 -16.62 52.83
N LYS A 921 35.43 -16.41 51.76
CA LYS A 921 35.62 -17.27 50.57
C LYS A 921 37.13 -17.68 50.56
N PRO A 922 37.72 -18.45 49.61
CA PRO A 922 37.17 -19.17 48.44
C PRO A 922 37.70 -20.62 48.22
N GLY A 923 37.12 -21.35 47.24
CA GLY A 923 37.87 -22.20 46.28
C GLY A 923 37.98 -23.73 46.48
N GLY A 924 38.07 -24.46 45.35
CA GLY A 924 39.01 -25.61 45.23
C GLY A 924 38.51 -27.08 45.18
N LEU A 925 38.40 -27.63 43.96
CA LEU A 925 38.90 -28.96 43.51
C LEU A 925 38.47 -30.34 44.14
N GLN A 926 37.95 -31.22 43.25
CA GLN A 926 38.41 -32.62 42.94
C GLN A 926 37.93 -33.93 43.66
N LEU A 927 37.27 -34.80 42.83
CA LEU A 927 37.57 -36.22 42.47
C LEU A 927 37.22 -37.48 43.36
N LYS A 928 36.35 -38.35 42.77
CA LYS A 928 36.39 -39.86 42.62
C LYS A 928 36.36 -40.76 43.90
N SER A 929 35.75 -41.97 43.92
CA SER A 929 35.98 -43.14 43.03
C SER A 929 35.04 -44.36 43.30
N GLY A 930 35.15 -45.47 42.52
CA GLY A 930 34.49 -46.80 42.70
C GLY A 930 33.43 -47.13 41.61
N LEU A 931 33.45 -48.15 40.72
CA LEU A 931 33.90 -49.57 40.58
C LEU A 931 32.89 -50.67 41.05
N LYS A 932 32.68 -51.85 40.40
CA LYS A 932 32.93 -52.34 39.00
C LYS A 932 32.40 -53.80 38.71
N GLY A 933 31.72 -54.03 37.57
CA GLY A 933 31.67 -55.33 36.82
C GLY A 933 30.61 -56.39 37.20
N PRO A 934 30.50 -57.57 36.50
CA PRO A 934 31.28 -58.07 35.33
C PRO A 934 30.49 -58.80 34.18
N GLY A 935 31.16 -59.10 33.03
CA GLY A 935 30.78 -60.09 31.98
C GLY A 935 30.56 -59.53 30.54
N ALA A 936 31.37 -59.66 29.47
CA ALA A 936 32.25 -60.72 28.87
C ALA A 936 31.49 -61.73 27.95
N LYS A 937 31.77 -61.98 26.64
CA LYS A 937 32.81 -61.59 25.62
C LYS A 937 32.09 -61.21 24.27
N LYS A 938 32.58 -61.26 23.00
CA LYS A 938 33.78 -61.73 22.25
C LYS A 938 33.84 -61.02 20.85
N ALA A 939 34.69 -61.42 19.88
CA ALA A 939 35.94 -60.70 19.52
C ALA A 939 36.37 -60.86 18.03
N ALA A 940 37.32 -60.01 17.57
CA ALA A 940 38.18 -60.03 16.34
C ALA A 940 37.63 -59.49 14.99
N PRO A 941 38.47 -58.90 14.10
CA PRO A 941 39.93 -58.56 14.17
C PRO A 941 40.16 -57.03 14.42
N ALA A 942 41.20 -56.26 14.02
CA ALA A 942 42.42 -56.40 13.18
C ALA A 942 43.60 -55.45 13.62
N ALA A 943 44.31 -54.80 12.67
CA ALA A 943 45.57 -54.00 12.81
C ALA A 943 45.58 -52.83 11.77
N ASN A 944 46.03 -51.58 12.03
CA ASN A 944 47.39 -50.98 12.27
C ASN A 944 48.24 -50.80 10.97
N SER A 945 49.11 -49.78 10.79
CA SER A 945 49.92 -48.96 11.73
C SER A 945 50.22 -47.49 11.28
N ALA A 946 50.95 -46.70 12.11
CA ALA A 946 51.40 -45.30 11.91
C ALA A 946 52.96 -45.23 11.68
N PRO A 947 53.81 -44.18 11.97
CA PRO A 947 53.65 -42.88 12.70
C PRO A 947 54.49 -41.63 12.20
N ALA A 948 54.60 -40.58 13.06
CA ALA A 948 55.67 -39.54 13.19
C ALA A 948 55.40 -38.05 12.75
N ALA A 949 56.18 -37.11 13.32
CA ALA A 949 56.06 -35.62 13.31
C ALA A 949 57.45 -34.97 13.69
N PRO A 950 57.61 -33.74 14.26
CA PRO A 950 57.03 -32.38 14.07
C PRO A 950 58.11 -31.26 13.84
N ALA A 951 57.70 -29.99 13.55
CA ALA A 951 58.41 -28.67 13.74
C ALA A 951 57.91 -27.61 12.70
N GLU A 952 58.18 -26.28 12.74
CA GLU A 952 58.26 -25.26 13.82
C GLU A 952 58.34 -23.82 13.18
N GLU A 953 57.69 -22.81 13.78
CA GLU A 953 57.75 -21.32 13.55
C GLU A 953 57.75 -20.69 12.11
N ALA A 954 57.89 -19.35 12.04
CA ALA A 954 57.67 -18.43 10.89
C ALA A 954 58.97 -17.59 10.61
N PRO A 955 59.06 -16.46 9.82
CA PRO A 955 58.04 -15.48 9.38
C PRO A 955 58.22 -14.81 7.96
N ALA A 956 57.40 -13.78 7.71
CA ALA A 956 57.66 -12.51 6.96
C ALA A 956 58.00 -12.46 5.43
N ALA A 957 57.00 -12.01 4.66
CA ALA A 957 56.97 -10.87 3.71
C ALA A 957 58.15 -10.48 2.77
N GLU A 958 57.83 -10.28 1.48
CA GLU A 958 58.21 -9.08 0.69
C GLU A 958 57.31 -8.87 -0.56
N ALA A 959 57.42 -7.73 -1.24
CA ALA A 959 56.68 -7.25 -2.44
C ALA A 959 57.62 -6.31 -3.26
N PRO A 960 57.39 -5.86 -4.53
CA PRO A 960 56.11 -5.40 -5.13
C PRO A 960 55.94 -5.57 -6.68
N ALA A 961 55.01 -4.79 -7.29
CA ALA A 961 54.93 -4.35 -8.71
C ALA A 961 54.52 -5.39 -9.80
N THR A 962 53.88 -5.07 -10.95
CA THR A 962 53.18 -3.86 -11.47
C THR A 962 52.24 -4.19 -12.67
N GLU A 963 51.20 -3.37 -12.88
CA GLU A 963 50.47 -3.11 -14.15
C GLU A 963 49.61 -4.22 -14.83
N ALA A 964 48.91 -3.86 -15.92
CA ALA A 964 47.71 -4.51 -16.52
C ALA A 964 47.76 -4.39 -18.08
N PRO A 965 46.71 -4.66 -18.92
CA PRO A 965 45.33 -5.15 -18.67
C PRO A 965 44.74 -6.21 -19.67
N ALA A 966 43.58 -6.76 -19.30
CA ALA A 966 42.43 -7.21 -20.13
C ALA A 966 42.56 -8.10 -21.41
N GLU A 967 41.92 -9.28 -21.39
CA GLU A 967 41.05 -9.76 -22.50
C GLU A 967 39.98 -10.77 -22.01
N GLN A 968 38.97 -11.11 -22.83
CA GLN A 968 37.84 -12.01 -22.50
C GLN A 968 38.07 -13.47 -22.90
N PRO A 969 37.37 -14.43 -22.27
CA PRO A 969 36.92 -15.64 -22.95
C PRO A 969 35.40 -15.91 -22.86
N LYS A 970 34.92 -16.73 -23.82
CA LYS A 970 33.51 -16.94 -24.20
C LYS A 970 32.76 -17.96 -23.32
N GLU A 971 31.45 -18.05 -23.56
CA GLU A 971 30.52 -19.06 -23.02
C GLU A 971 30.98 -20.52 -23.22
N SER A 972 30.48 -21.43 -22.39
CA SER A 972 30.45 -22.87 -22.66
C SER A 972 29.13 -23.50 -22.18
N ALA A 973 28.66 -24.53 -22.90
CA ALA A 973 27.28 -25.02 -22.79
C ALA A 973 27.10 -26.21 -21.83
N LEU A 974 25.91 -26.30 -21.22
CA LEU A 974 25.53 -27.42 -20.33
C LEU A 974 25.06 -28.66 -21.11
N PRO A 975 25.54 -29.88 -20.77
CA PRO A 975 25.15 -31.12 -21.46
C PRO A 975 23.80 -31.69 -21.01
N LYS A 976 23.08 -32.35 -21.92
CA LYS A 976 21.87 -33.13 -21.62
C LYS A 976 22.21 -34.61 -21.41
N ALA A 977 21.70 -35.22 -20.34
CA ALA A 977 21.76 -36.67 -20.10
C ALA A 977 20.40 -37.35 -20.36
N LYS A 978 20.42 -38.62 -20.77
CA LYS A 978 19.22 -39.47 -21.01
C LYS A 978 18.85 -40.30 -19.77
N PRO A 979 17.59 -40.75 -19.63
CA PRO A 979 17.11 -41.46 -18.46
C PRO A 979 17.50 -42.94 -18.43
N GLY A 980 17.85 -43.44 -17.24
CA GLY A 980 17.85 -44.86 -16.88
C GLY A 980 17.03 -45.03 -15.60
N GLY A 981 16.18 -46.06 -15.52
CA GLY A 981 15.23 -46.24 -14.41
C GLY A 981 15.65 -47.31 -13.42
N LEU A 982 15.05 -47.27 -12.22
CA LEU A 982 15.02 -48.40 -11.29
C LEU A 982 13.63 -48.48 -10.63
N GLN A 983 13.13 -49.70 -10.42
CA GLN A 983 11.82 -49.95 -9.80
C GLN A 983 11.98 -50.17 -8.29
N LEU A 984 11.05 -49.67 -7.49
CA LEU A 984 10.75 -50.25 -6.18
C LEU A 984 9.26 -50.09 -5.85
N LYS A 985 8.71 -51.08 -5.14
CA LYS A 985 7.26 -51.26 -4.95
C LYS A 985 6.82 -50.72 -3.58
N SER A 986 5.70 -50.02 -3.55
CA SER A 986 4.76 -50.08 -2.42
C SER A 986 3.34 -50.11 -2.99
N GLY A 987 2.43 -50.81 -2.31
CA GLY A 987 1.08 -51.03 -2.82
C GLY A 987 0.05 -50.93 -1.72
N LEU A 988 -1.03 -50.18 -2.00
CA LEU A 988 -2.28 -50.17 -1.25
C LEU A 988 -3.41 -49.94 -2.26
N LYS A 989 -4.57 -50.56 -2.00
CA LYS A 989 -5.55 -50.91 -3.05
C LYS A 989 -6.87 -50.19 -2.80
N GLY A 990 -7.32 -49.40 -3.79
CA GLY A 990 -8.65 -48.78 -3.83
C GLY A 990 -9.45 -49.25 -5.05
N PRO A 991 -10.78 -49.40 -4.96
CA PRO A 991 -11.60 -49.89 -6.07
C PRO A 991 -11.81 -48.80 -7.15
N GLY A 992 -12.10 -49.23 -8.37
CA GLY A 992 -12.41 -48.32 -9.49
C GLY A 992 -13.42 -48.95 -10.46
N ALA A 993 -13.83 -48.18 -11.47
CA ALA A 993 -14.71 -48.67 -12.53
C ALA A 993 -14.39 -48.04 -13.90
N LYS A 994 -14.19 -48.93 -14.89
CA LYS A 994 -14.56 -48.88 -16.32
C LYS A 994 -14.40 -47.53 -17.06
N LYS A 995 -13.52 -47.43 -18.09
CA LYS A 995 -13.72 -47.86 -19.51
C LYS A 995 -14.87 -47.12 -20.22
N ALA A 996 -14.73 -46.65 -21.47
CA ALA A 996 -13.60 -46.75 -22.41
C ALA A 996 -13.62 -45.63 -23.48
N ALA A 997 -12.53 -45.50 -24.23
CA ALA A 997 -12.47 -44.87 -25.55
C ALA A 997 -12.19 -45.94 -26.61
N PRO A 998 -12.28 -45.59 -27.90
CA PRO A 998 -11.23 -46.00 -28.83
C PRO A 998 -10.62 -44.79 -29.59
N ALA A 999 -9.33 -44.92 -29.91
CA ALA A 999 -8.64 -44.14 -30.95
C ALA A 999 -8.81 -44.87 -32.31
N ALA A 1000 -8.23 -44.50 -33.46
CA ALA A 1000 -7.11 -43.63 -33.84
C ALA A 1000 -7.26 -43.29 -35.36
N PRO A 1001 -6.23 -42.88 -36.16
CA PRO A 1001 -4.88 -42.41 -35.86
C PRO A 1001 -4.52 -41.06 -36.55
N ALA A 1002 -3.24 -40.68 -36.51
CA ALA A 1002 -2.72 -39.39 -37.01
C ALA A 1002 -2.18 -39.43 -38.46
N ALA A 1003 -2.09 -38.24 -39.08
CA ALA A 1003 -1.19 -37.94 -40.19
C ALA A 1003 -0.84 -36.43 -40.25
N ALA A 1004 0.41 -36.10 -40.63
CA ALA A 1004 0.95 -34.75 -40.90
C ALA A 1004 2.36 -34.90 -41.54
N PRO A 1005 2.99 -33.87 -42.17
CA PRO A 1005 2.53 -32.50 -42.45
C PRO A 1005 2.76 -31.98 -43.91
N ALA A 1006 2.23 -30.77 -44.19
CA ALA A 1006 2.75 -29.70 -45.07
C ALA A 1006 3.05 -29.90 -46.58
N LYS A 1007 2.44 -29.05 -47.43
CA LYS A 1007 3.10 -27.90 -48.12
C LYS A 1007 2.15 -27.03 -48.99
N ALA A 1008 2.42 -25.72 -48.99
CA ALA A 1008 2.19 -24.64 -49.98
C ALA A 1008 0.92 -24.58 -50.91
N GLU A 1009 0.26 -23.40 -50.85
CA GLU A 1009 -0.25 -22.46 -51.90
C GLU A 1009 -0.26 -22.82 -53.42
N PRO A 1010 -1.05 -22.12 -54.29
CA PRO A 1010 -1.93 -20.95 -54.07
C PRO A 1010 -3.39 -21.08 -54.63
N THR A 1011 -4.13 -19.95 -54.57
CA THR A 1011 -5.46 -19.62 -55.14
C THR A 1011 -5.56 -19.76 -56.69
N PRO A 1012 -6.76 -19.83 -57.33
CA PRO A 1012 -7.72 -18.70 -57.39
C PRO A 1012 -9.25 -19.01 -57.38
N GLU A 1013 -10.02 -17.92 -57.39
CA GLU A 1013 -11.46 -17.71 -57.68
C GLU A 1013 -11.94 -18.23 -59.07
N PRO A 1014 -13.26 -18.23 -59.43
CA PRO A 1014 -14.35 -17.39 -58.91
C PRO A 1014 -15.74 -18.04 -58.64
N GLU A 1015 -16.66 -17.15 -58.25
CA GLU A 1015 -18.15 -17.23 -58.20
C GLU A 1015 -18.81 -17.56 -59.59
N PRO A 1016 -20.16 -17.54 -59.84
CA PRO A 1016 -21.25 -16.95 -59.04
C PRO A 1016 -22.71 -17.52 -59.09
N VAL A 1017 -23.60 -16.83 -58.37
CA VAL A 1017 -25.10 -16.75 -58.37
C VAL A 1017 -25.98 -18.02 -58.21
N ALA A 1018 -26.98 -17.95 -57.30
CA ALA A 1018 -28.41 -17.77 -57.64
C ALA A 1018 -29.42 -18.35 -56.61
N GLU A 1019 -30.39 -17.50 -56.24
CA GLU A 1019 -31.82 -17.78 -55.92
C GLU A 1019 -32.26 -18.83 -54.88
N ALA A 1020 -33.03 -18.34 -53.89
CA ALA A 1020 -34.07 -19.09 -53.16
C ALA A 1020 -35.43 -18.92 -53.88
N PRO A 1021 -36.52 -19.64 -53.54
CA PRO A 1021 -37.35 -19.17 -52.41
C PRO A 1021 -38.21 -20.23 -51.66
N ALA A 1022 -38.96 -19.72 -50.67
CA ALA A 1022 -40.27 -20.19 -50.17
C ALA A 1022 -40.37 -21.36 -49.15
N GLU A 1023 -41.08 -21.07 -48.06
CA GLU A 1023 -41.78 -22.04 -47.19
C GLU A 1023 -43.13 -22.45 -47.84
N PRO A 1024 -43.86 -23.46 -47.31
CA PRO A 1024 -44.97 -23.07 -46.42
C PRO A 1024 -45.35 -24.05 -45.27
N GLU A 1025 -45.76 -23.45 -44.14
CA GLU A 1025 -46.83 -23.88 -43.20
C GLU A 1025 -46.74 -25.23 -42.44
N THR A 1026 -47.68 -25.43 -41.49
CA THR A 1026 -47.69 -26.47 -40.44
C THR A 1026 -48.94 -27.35 -40.51
N PRO A 1027 -49.01 -28.47 -39.76
CA PRO A 1027 -49.97 -28.46 -38.64
C PRO A 1027 -49.66 -29.35 -37.40
N ALA A 1028 -50.28 -28.95 -36.28
CA ALA A 1028 -50.85 -29.75 -35.18
C ALA A 1028 -50.02 -30.81 -34.39
N THR A 1029 -50.08 -30.68 -33.05
CA THR A 1029 -49.65 -31.68 -32.03
C THR A 1029 -50.84 -32.55 -31.57
N PRO A 1030 -50.62 -33.68 -30.86
CA PRO A 1030 -50.96 -33.65 -29.43
C PRO A 1030 -50.13 -34.57 -28.49
N ALA A 1031 -50.45 -34.46 -27.18
CA ALA A 1031 -50.11 -35.35 -26.06
C ALA A 1031 -48.78 -35.15 -25.29
N LYS A 1032 -48.85 -35.48 -23.99
CA LYS A 1032 -47.91 -35.16 -22.89
C LYS A 1032 -47.69 -36.44 -22.05
N PRO A 1033 -46.63 -36.59 -21.23
CA PRO A 1033 -46.71 -36.07 -19.85
C PRO A 1033 -45.39 -35.49 -19.30
N GLU A 1034 -45.41 -35.02 -18.05
CA GLU A 1034 -44.35 -34.22 -17.40
C GLU A 1034 -43.49 -34.99 -16.39
N VAL A 1035 -42.26 -34.50 -16.19
CA VAL A 1035 -41.56 -34.50 -14.89
C VAL A 1035 -40.93 -33.11 -14.71
N GLU A 1036 -41.12 -32.47 -13.55
CA GLU A 1036 -40.66 -31.09 -13.30
C GLU A 1036 -39.19 -30.99 -12.84
N ALA A 1037 -38.61 -29.80 -13.04
CA ALA A 1037 -37.49 -29.27 -12.28
C ALA A 1037 -37.88 -27.91 -11.65
N PRO A 1038 -37.40 -27.56 -10.44
CA PRO A 1038 -38.11 -26.65 -9.55
C PRO A 1038 -37.99 -25.15 -9.89
N LYS A 1039 -39.11 -24.43 -9.81
CA LYS A 1039 -39.18 -22.96 -9.85
C LYS A 1039 -38.98 -22.36 -8.46
N ALA A 1040 -38.07 -21.39 -8.33
CA ALA A 1040 -37.99 -20.54 -7.15
C ALA A 1040 -39.07 -19.44 -7.20
N LYS A 1041 -39.79 -19.19 -6.09
CA LYS A 1041 -40.72 -18.06 -5.95
C LYS A 1041 -40.00 -16.79 -5.49
N PRO A 1042 -40.35 -15.59 -6.00
CA PRO A 1042 -39.87 -14.32 -5.45
C PRO A 1042 -40.61 -13.99 -4.14
N GLY A 1043 -39.90 -13.37 -3.18
CA GLY A 1043 -40.46 -13.04 -1.86
C GLY A 1043 -39.80 -11.84 -1.19
N ALA A 1044 -40.54 -10.72 -1.15
CA ALA A 1044 -40.47 -9.63 -0.15
C ALA A 1044 -39.10 -9.08 0.31
N LEU A 1045 -38.55 -8.12 -0.43
CA LEU A 1045 -38.03 -6.86 0.15
C LEU A 1045 -38.43 -5.70 -0.77
N GLY A 1046 -39.50 -4.99 -0.41
CA GLY A 1046 -40.07 -3.92 -1.24
C GLY A 1046 -39.46 -2.55 -0.95
N PHE A 1047 -38.63 -2.04 -1.85
CA PHE A 1047 -38.27 -0.62 -1.90
C PHE A 1047 -39.04 0.09 -3.01
N LYS A 1048 -39.72 1.21 -2.69
CA LYS A 1048 -40.38 2.05 -3.69
C LYS A 1048 -39.35 2.80 -4.54
N PRO A 1049 -39.60 3.03 -5.85
CA PRO A 1049 -38.85 4.01 -6.62
C PRO A 1049 -39.03 5.41 -6.02
N GLY A 1050 -37.94 6.18 -5.85
CA GLY A 1050 -38.02 7.60 -5.44
C GLY A 1050 -37.10 8.04 -4.28
N ALA A 1051 -36.34 7.14 -3.65
CA ALA A 1051 -35.40 7.54 -2.58
C ALA A 1051 -34.05 8.04 -3.14
N LYS A 1052 -33.60 9.22 -2.70
CA LYS A 1052 -32.25 9.75 -3.02
C LYS A 1052 -31.17 8.90 -2.35
N ALA A 1053 -30.05 8.66 -3.06
CA ALA A 1053 -28.84 8.10 -2.45
C ALA A 1053 -28.16 9.17 -1.57
N PRO A 1054 -27.77 8.86 -0.32
CA PRO A 1054 -27.16 9.83 0.58
C PRO A 1054 -25.66 10.04 0.32
N GLY A 1055 -25.31 11.26 -0.06
CA GLY A 1055 -24.05 11.95 0.25
C GLY A 1055 -22.72 11.18 0.13
N ARG A 1056 -22.00 11.43 -0.97
CA ARG A 1056 -20.56 11.70 -0.83
C ARG A 1056 -20.36 13.02 -0.07
N LYS A 1057 -19.26 13.13 0.64
CA LYS A 1057 -18.55 14.39 0.87
C LYS A 1057 -17.27 14.38 0.06
#